data_AF-A0A7C1ZEH2-F1
#
_entry.id   AF-A0A7C1ZEH2-F1
#
_cell.length_a   1.000
_cell.length_b   1.000
_cell.length_c   1.000
_cell.angle_alpha   90.00
_cell.angle_beta   90.00
_cell.angle_gamma   90.00
#
_symmetry.space_group_name_H-M   'P 1'
#
loop_
_entity.id
_entity.type
_entity.pdbx_description
1 polymer ?
#
loop_
_entity_poly.entity_id
_entity_poly.type
_entity_poly.pdbx_seq_one_letter_code
_entity_poly.pdbx_strand_id
1 'polypeptide(L)'
;MKTLPEDIQQKLLTTWGEPESNWAIREIDNQPQFVIPAIENGHLLWMPQPPRADKLGESTHDLKQVPGHLYLAAYLYLREQFTADALIHLGTHGTQEWTPGKDRGLWAYDYPNLAIGNVPVFYPYIQDNIGESLQAKRRGRATIISHQTPPYSPSGLYDELLEIHDLMHQYLQLEESGVRDETQAQIIKKAIEFNLHTELDLTEAQVKQNFNDFLPKLHDHIHYLAQATTPIGLHTFGQAAEQNFRIATVMQQLGEPFYEALGVDSKELFAEPFDTLFQQKPFTFLASFIRGEKSTDTIKDSSLHEMVEEAIINEQKLAKDGEMEALLHGLQGGFIMPGLGGDPVRQPDTTSGTNLYAFDPEKIPSKAAYDASETLYQSLIDDYQKQHDGHLPDKLAFTLWSSEAIRTYGLVESQVLRALGVKPEWDAAGRVTGLTIIPDAELSQARVDVVLQITSVYRDQFDGLMIKLASVIEQLAEGDGTTNIIAKNSQLITQQLEKQGLSLKEASRYAKARLFSNPPGNYGSGVTSVAMDSTRWDDDRILADTFIQSQSHIYTTEDWGTPVQQLNLLQSQLQGTDAVVLSRSSNLHGMLSTDHPFEYLGGLSAVIKQIDGQNPSLYVSDSRQKQAKIISASTLISNELRTRYQNPQWIKAMQQEGYAGTVEMLKIVNNVFGWQVMDANMIRPDQWQALHETYVMDQRDLGLNEWFAEQNPTAQAQLIERMIEAIRKGYWQASEETREQLVERWQALVNELGADKGADKTVEYIEQQLAGFGLNIAPADAQANNAQSEQVSGQVLQAQAKPEQQQDSPLPWIVVLLFTLLMAGAIHRFYQFQQWNSNAYDR
;
A
#
# COMPACT_ATOMS: atom_id res chain seq x y z
N MET A 1 -35.69 6.05 10.17
CA MET A 1 -35.42 7.18 11.09
C MET A 1 -36.26 7.14 12.36
N LYS A 2 -37.60 7.11 12.29
CA LYS A 2 -38.51 7.18 13.47
C LYS A 2 -38.28 6.11 14.57
N THR A 3 -37.64 5.00 14.23
CA THR A 3 -37.32 3.88 15.14
C THR A 3 -35.93 4.01 15.79
N LEU A 4 -35.13 5.00 15.41
CA LEU A 4 -33.79 5.23 15.96
C LEU A 4 -33.87 5.98 17.30
N PRO A 5 -32.87 5.89 18.18
CA PRO A 5 -32.75 6.76 19.34
C PRO A 5 -32.80 8.24 18.95
N GLU A 6 -33.38 9.08 19.82
CA GLU A 6 -33.59 10.51 19.55
C GLU A 6 -32.28 11.25 19.25
N ASP A 7 -31.19 10.93 19.95
CA ASP A 7 -29.89 11.56 19.74
C ASP A 7 -29.30 11.24 18.35
N ILE A 8 -29.53 10.04 17.83
CA ILE A 8 -29.12 9.64 16.47
C ILE A 8 -29.99 10.35 15.42
N GLN A 9 -31.31 10.44 15.65
CA GLN A 9 -32.21 11.18 14.76
C GLN A 9 -31.79 12.66 14.66
N GLN A 10 -31.55 13.31 15.81
CA GLN A 10 -31.14 14.71 15.86
C GLN A 10 -29.80 14.92 15.14
N LYS A 11 -28.81 14.05 15.34
CA LYS A 11 -27.52 14.13 14.62
C LYS A 11 -27.72 14.05 13.11
N LEU A 12 -28.47 13.06 12.62
CA LEU A 12 -28.75 12.89 11.20
C LEU A 12 -29.46 14.11 10.59
N LEU A 13 -30.51 14.61 11.25
CA LEU A 13 -31.27 15.77 10.78
C LEU A 13 -30.43 17.06 10.83
N THR A 14 -29.59 17.23 11.85
CA THR A 14 -28.72 18.40 11.97
C THR A 14 -27.64 18.41 10.87
N THR A 15 -27.07 17.25 10.56
CA THR A 15 -25.99 17.14 9.56
C THR A 15 -26.52 17.17 8.13
N TRP A 16 -27.61 16.45 7.84
CA TRP A 16 -28.05 16.16 6.48
C TRP A 16 -29.44 16.72 6.13
N GLY A 17 -30.12 17.37 7.08
CA GLY A 17 -31.51 17.80 6.90
C GLY A 17 -32.48 16.61 6.86
N GLU A 18 -33.68 16.86 6.33
CA GLU A 18 -34.72 15.84 6.17
C GLU A 18 -34.36 14.84 5.05
N PRO A 19 -34.59 13.52 5.22
CA PRO A 19 -34.31 12.52 4.20
C PRO A 19 -34.93 12.81 2.83
N GLU A 20 -36.13 13.39 2.82
CA GLU A 20 -36.91 13.75 1.63
C GLU A 20 -36.23 14.84 0.78
N SER A 21 -35.28 15.59 1.36
CA SER A 21 -34.52 16.63 0.68
C SER A 21 -33.24 16.13 0.01
N ASN A 22 -32.89 14.84 0.18
CA ASN A 22 -31.65 14.30 -0.35
C ASN A 22 -31.66 14.25 -1.90
N TRP A 23 -30.51 14.55 -2.52
CA TRP A 23 -30.38 14.64 -3.98
C TRP A 23 -30.70 13.34 -4.72
N ALA A 24 -30.61 12.18 -4.05
CA ALA A 24 -30.92 10.88 -4.63
C ALA A 24 -32.41 10.52 -4.59
N ILE A 25 -33.26 11.39 -4.03
CA ILE A 25 -34.71 11.21 -4.04
C ILE A 25 -35.28 11.51 -5.43
N ARG A 26 -36.18 10.64 -5.90
CA ARG A 26 -37.04 10.88 -7.08
C ARG A 26 -38.49 10.61 -6.71
N GLU A 27 -39.41 11.28 -7.40
CA GLU A 27 -40.84 10.98 -7.30
C GLU A 27 -41.16 9.80 -8.22
N ILE A 28 -41.53 8.66 -7.63
CA ILE A 28 -41.90 7.43 -8.32
C ILE A 28 -43.24 6.98 -7.73
N ASP A 29 -44.24 6.76 -8.57
CA ASP A 29 -45.62 6.42 -8.18
C ASP A 29 -46.24 7.42 -7.17
N ASN A 30 -45.98 8.73 -7.37
CA ASN A 30 -46.39 9.83 -6.48
C ASN A 30 -45.86 9.69 -5.04
N GLN A 31 -44.75 8.99 -4.84
CA GLN A 31 -44.07 8.87 -3.55
C GLN A 31 -42.58 9.24 -3.72
N PRO A 32 -41.98 9.95 -2.75
CA PRO A 32 -40.54 10.17 -2.75
C PRO A 32 -39.82 8.86 -2.43
N GLN A 33 -38.89 8.46 -3.29
CA GLN A 33 -38.11 7.23 -3.15
C GLN A 33 -36.62 7.50 -3.38
N PHE A 34 -35.74 6.85 -2.61
CA PHE A 34 -34.31 6.84 -2.89
C PHE A 34 -34.03 5.99 -4.13
N VAL A 35 -33.26 6.54 -5.08
CA VAL A 35 -32.77 5.78 -6.23
C VAL A 35 -31.39 5.23 -5.91
N ILE A 36 -31.28 3.89 -5.90
CA ILE A 36 -30.05 3.17 -5.54
C ILE A 36 -29.62 2.34 -6.75
N PRO A 37 -28.49 2.68 -7.40
CA PRO A 37 -27.98 1.89 -8.53
C PRO A 37 -27.53 0.50 -8.06
N ALA A 38 -28.10 -0.55 -8.65
CA ALA A 38 -27.74 -1.94 -8.39
C ALA A 38 -28.05 -2.81 -9.61
N ILE A 39 -27.40 -3.97 -9.67
CA ILE A 39 -27.67 -5.04 -10.64
C ILE A 39 -28.15 -6.26 -9.85
N GLU A 40 -29.34 -6.74 -10.17
CA GLU A 40 -29.92 -7.95 -9.56
C GLU A 40 -29.91 -9.11 -10.56
N ASN A 41 -29.49 -10.29 -10.11
CA ASN A 41 -29.58 -11.53 -10.86
C ASN A 41 -29.99 -12.69 -9.94
N GLY A 42 -31.30 -12.95 -9.89
CA GLY A 42 -31.88 -13.96 -9.01
C GLY A 42 -31.69 -13.57 -7.54
N HIS A 43 -30.88 -14.33 -6.80
CA HIS A 43 -30.61 -14.10 -5.37
C HIS A 43 -29.33 -13.30 -5.11
N LEU A 44 -28.67 -12.79 -6.15
CA LEU A 44 -27.47 -11.98 -6.04
C LEU A 44 -27.78 -10.54 -6.43
N LEU A 45 -27.32 -9.59 -5.60
CA LEU A 45 -27.41 -8.16 -5.86
C LEU A 45 -26.01 -7.56 -5.78
N TRP A 46 -25.53 -7.01 -6.89
CA TRP A 46 -24.31 -6.22 -6.95
C TRP A 46 -24.65 -4.74 -6.83
N MET A 47 -24.09 -4.10 -5.84
CA MET A 47 -24.35 -2.70 -5.53
C MET A 47 -23.03 -2.02 -5.20
N PRO A 48 -22.61 -0.99 -5.96
CA PRO A 48 -21.53 -0.11 -5.52
C PRO A 48 -21.88 0.43 -4.14
N GLN A 49 -20.92 0.46 -3.22
CA GLN A 49 -21.16 1.09 -1.94
C GLN A 49 -21.49 2.57 -2.18
N PRO A 50 -22.67 3.08 -1.75
CA PRO A 50 -22.99 4.48 -1.94
C PRO A 50 -21.95 5.36 -1.26
N PRO A 51 -21.81 6.62 -1.70
CA PRO A 51 -20.93 7.54 -1.02
C PRO A 51 -21.32 7.61 0.46
N ARG A 52 -20.31 7.52 1.33
CA ARG A 52 -20.51 7.58 2.79
C ARG A 52 -21.12 8.92 3.20
N ALA A 53 -20.62 9.99 2.59
CA ALA A 53 -21.18 11.34 2.60
C ALA A 53 -22.04 11.56 1.32
N ASP A 54 -22.54 12.77 1.08
CA ASP A 54 -23.34 13.03 -0.12
C ASP A 54 -22.54 12.94 -1.45
N LYS A 55 -21.20 13.04 -1.41
CA LYS A 55 -20.31 12.92 -2.58
C LYS A 55 -19.37 11.73 -2.50
N LEU A 56 -19.04 11.16 -3.65
CA LEU A 56 -18.10 10.04 -3.77
C LEU A 56 -16.71 10.44 -3.28
N GLY A 57 -16.09 9.57 -2.48
CA GLY A 57 -14.74 9.77 -1.93
C GLY A 57 -14.64 10.82 -0.79
N GLU A 58 -15.74 11.49 -0.43
CA GLU A 58 -15.73 12.49 0.63
C GLU A 58 -15.85 11.84 2.01
N SER A 59 -15.01 12.30 2.95
CA SER A 59 -15.04 11.89 4.37
C SER A 59 -14.96 10.37 4.60
N THR A 60 -14.29 9.65 3.69
CA THR A 60 -14.17 8.18 3.68
C THR A 60 -13.72 7.60 5.03
N HIS A 61 -12.79 8.27 5.72
CA HIS A 61 -12.25 7.87 7.02
C HIS A 61 -12.66 8.78 8.19
N ASP A 62 -13.41 9.86 7.94
CA ASP A 62 -13.75 10.84 8.98
C ASP A 62 -14.93 10.37 9.85
N LEU A 63 -14.64 9.84 11.02
CA LEU A 63 -15.64 9.42 12.00
C LEU A 63 -16.42 10.56 12.68
N LYS A 64 -16.21 11.84 12.35
CA LYS A 64 -17.17 12.89 12.75
C LYS A 64 -18.31 12.99 11.74
N GLN A 65 -18.03 12.68 10.47
CA GLN A 65 -19.05 12.67 9.45
C GLN A 65 -19.98 11.48 9.64
N VAL A 66 -21.17 11.79 10.15
CA VAL A 66 -22.31 10.88 10.22
C VAL A 66 -22.64 10.42 8.80
N PRO A 67 -22.89 9.11 8.55
CA PRO A 67 -23.24 8.64 7.21
C PRO A 67 -24.48 9.34 6.66
N GLY A 68 -24.48 9.63 5.36
CA GLY A 68 -25.59 10.29 4.67
C GLY A 68 -26.87 9.43 4.64
N HIS A 69 -28.01 10.07 4.37
CA HIS A 69 -29.30 9.38 4.30
C HIS A 69 -29.31 8.29 3.22
N LEU A 70 -28.73 8.54 2.04
CA LEU A 70 -28.61 7.56 0.96
C LEU A 70 -27.82 6.32 1.39
N TYR A 71 -26.70 6.52 2.10
CA TYR A 71 -25.86 5.44 2.61
C TYR A 71 -26.64 4.53 3.56
N LEU A 72 -27.32 5.12 4.55
CA LEU A 72 -28.13 4.37 5.51
C LEU A 72 -29.36 3.73 4.85
N ALA A 73 -29.98 4.40 3.87
CA ALA A 73 -31.10 3.87 3.11
C ALA A 73 -30.70 2.63 2.30
N ALA A 74 -29.50 2.61 1.70
CA ALA A 74 -29.01 1.44 0.96
C ALA A 74 -28.78 0.22 1.86
N TYR A 75 -28.13 0.38 3.00
CA TYR A 75 -27.99 -0.72 3.96
C TYR A 75 -29.35 -1.16 4.55
N LEU A 76 -30.28 -0.23 4.76
CA LEU A 76 -31.63 -0.55 5.18
C LEU A 76 -32.39 -1.34 4.11
N TYR A 77 -32.25 -0.96 2.83
CA TYR A 77 -32.80 -1.68 1.69
C TYR A 77 -32.28 -3.12 1.65
N LEU A 78 -30.95 -3.31 1.75
CA LEU A 78 -30.32 -4.63 1.77
C LEU A 78 -30.89 -5.53 2.86
N ARG A 79 -31.16 -4.98 4.04
CA ARG A 79 -31.66 -5.71 5.20
C ARG A 79 -33.14 -6.02 5.17
N GLU A 80 -33.96 -5.01 4.86
CA GLU A 80 -35.40 -5.06 5.14
C GLU A 80 -36.23 -5.27 3.86
N GLN A 81 -35.69 -4.95 2.68
CA GLN A 81 -36.40 -5.13 1.40
C GLN A 81 -35.81 -6.23 0.54
N PHE A 82 -34.50 -6.20 0.28
CA PHE A 82 -33.82 -7.30 -0.40
C PHE A 82 -33.67 -8.53 0.52
N THR A 83 -33.69 -8.31 1.84
CA THR A 83 -33.61 -9.37 2.86
C THR A 83 -32.36 -10.24 2.70
N ALA A 84 -31.20 -9.60 2.53
CA ALA A 84 -29.92 -10.28 2.37
C ALA A 84 -29.63 -11.23 3.54
N ASP A 85 -29.36 -12.50 3.23
CA ASP A 85 -28.90 -13.49 4.21
C ASP A 85 -27.45 -13.24 4.66
N ALA A 86 -26.64 -12.62 3.80
CA ALA A 86 -25.26 -12.22 4.06
C ALA A 86 -24.86 -11.05 3.16
N LEU A 87 -23.89 -10.25 3.63
CA LEU A 87 -23.21 -9.24 2.82
C LEU A 87 -21.79 -9.71 2.50
N ILE A 88 -21.38 -9.52 1.25
CA ILE A 88 -20.00 -9.66 0.82
C ILE A 88 -19.49 -8.27 0.47
N HIS A 89 -18.62 -7.70 1.30
CA HIS A 89 -17.90 -6.49 0.93
C HIS A 89 -16.68 -6.88 0.10
N LEU A 90 -16.44 -6.20 -1.02
CA LEU A 90 -15.27 -6.44 -1.87
C LEU A 90 -14.36 -5.20 -1.84
N GLY A 91 -13.05 -5.42 -1.63
CA GLY A 91 -12.03 -4.37 -1.56
C GLY A 91 -11.65 -3.97 -0.13
N THR A 92 -10.38 -3.58 0.05
CA THR A 92 -9.76 -3.30 1.36
C THR A 92 -10.20 -2.00 2.03
N HIS A 93 -11.10 -1.23 1.41
CA HIS A 93 -11.49 0.11 1.89
C HIS A 93 -13.00 0.30 1.89
N GLY A 94 -13.76 -0.71 2.32
CA GLY A 94 -15.18 -0.51 2.63
C GLY A 94 -15.31 0.59 3.67
N THR A 95 -16.32 1.44 3.54
CA THR A 95 -16.45 2.62 4.42
C THR A 95 -17.20 2.35 5.72
N GLN A 96 -17.82 1.18 5.86
CA GLN A 96 -18.80 0.87 6.91
C GLN A 96 -18.14 0.76 8.29
N GLU A 97 -17.05 0.01 8.39
CA GLU A 97 -16.23 -0.17 9.58
C GLU A 97 -15.59 1.14 10.06
N TRP A 98 -15.42 2.10 9.14
CA TRP A 98 -14.90 3.44 9.40
C TRP A 98 -15.99 4.48 9.65
N THR A 99 -17.25 4.11 9.91
CA THR A 99 -18.33 5.05 10.31
C THR A 99 -18.38 5.30 11.83
N PRO A 100 -18.90 6.46 12.31
CA PRO A 100 -18.71 6.96 13.69
C PRO A 100 -19.10 5.96 14.80
N GLY A 101 -18.30 5.84 15.85
CA GLY A 101 -18.54 4.91 16.97
C GLY A 101 -17.28 4.51 17.73
N LYS A 102 -17.43 3.72 18.80
CA LYS A 102 -16.33 3.26 19.67
C LYS A 102 -15.26 2.50 18.89
N ASP A 103 -13.98 2.69 19.22
CA ASP A 103 -12.82 2.00 18.62
C ASP A 103 -13.01 0.47 18.56
N ARG A 104 -13.53 -0.14 19.62
CA ARG A 104 -13.90 -1.56 19.69
C ARG A 104 -15.10 -1.79 20.62
N GLY A 105 -15.75 -2.95 20.52
CA GLY A 105 -16.93 -3.26 21.36
C GLY A 105 -18.11 -2.33 21.07
N LEU A 106 -18.42 -2.14 19.78
CA LEU A 106 -19.44 -1.21 19.30
C LEU A 106 -20.82 -1.44 19.94
N TRP A 107 -21.51 -0.35 20.23
CA TRP A 107 -22.92 -0.36 20.62
C TRP A 107 -23.83 -0.68 19.43
N ALA A 108 -25.07 -1.12 19.69
CA ALA A 108 -26.04 -1.45 18.65
C ALA A 108 -26.37 -0.26 17.71
N TYR A 109 -26.26 0.97 18.24
CA TYR A 109 -26.52 2.20 17.48
C TYR A 109 -25.26 2.97 17.08
N ASP A 110 -24.06 2.42 17.31
CA ASP A 110 -22.87 2.94 16.64
C ASP A 110 -23.04 2.68 15.13
N TYR A 111 -22.70 3.64 14.27
CA TYR A 111 -23.08 3.62 12.86
C TYR A 111 -22.64 2.37 12.09
N PRO A 112 -21.47 1.74 12.37
CA PRO A 112 -21.12 0.51 11.69
C PRO A 112 -22.16 -0.58 11.94
N ASN A 113 -22.56 -0.80 13.20
CA ASN A 113 -23.59 -1.77 13.56
C ASN A 113 -24.99 -1.32 13.10
N LEU A 114 -25.27 -0.02 13.13
CA LEU A 114 -26.57 0.51 12.70
C LEU A 114 -26.83 0.23 11.22
N ALA A 115 -25.80 0.36 10.37
CA ALA A 115 -25.89 0.08 8.94
C ALA A 115 -26.25 -1.40 8.71
N ILE A 116 -25.37 -2.32 9.13
CA ILE A 116 -25.50 -3.76 8.81
C ILE A 116 -26.51 -4.52 9.68
N GLY A 117 -26.87 -3.98 10.86
CA GLY A 117 -27.76 -4.66 11.80
C GLY A 117 -27.22 -6.02 12.25
N ASN A 118 -27.99 -7.08 11.96
CA ASN A 118 -27.63 -8.46 12.30
C ASN A 118 -27.21 -9.30 11.09
N VAL A 119 -27.08 -8.71 9.90
CA VAL A 119 -26.69 -9.46 8.70
C VAL A 119 -25.20 -9.82 8.80
N PRO A 120 -24.83 -11.11 8.66
CA PRO A 120 -23.43 -11.53 8.60
C PRO A 120 -22.67 -10.82 7.48
N VAL A 121 -21.44 -10.40 7.76
CA VAL A 121 -20.55 -9.77 6.79
C VAL A 121 -19.38 -10.71 6.51
N PHE A 122 -19.24 -11.15 5.28
CA PHE A 122 -18.05 -11.82 4.77
C PHE A 122 -17.20 -10.82 4.00
N TYR A 123 -15.89 -10.90 4.19
CA TYR A 123 -15.00 -9.90 3.64
C TYR A 123 -13.74 -10.54 3.06
N PRO A 124 -13.70 -10.77 1.74
CA PRO A 124 -12.46 -10.98 1.00
C PRO A 124 -11.46 -9.86 1.31
N TYR A 125 -10.34 -10.23 1.94
CA TYR A 125 -9.33 -9.26 2.41
C TYR A 125 -7.93 -9.76 2.09
N ILE A 126 -7.05 -8.88 1.63
CA ILE A 126 -5.69 -9.27 1.26
C ILE A 126 -4.92 -9.74 2.50
N GLN A 127 -4.28 -10.90 2.40
CA GLN A 127 -3.57 -11.52 3.53
C GLN A 127 -2.47 -10.64 4.11
N ASP A 128 -1.86 -9.75 3.33
CA ASP A 128 -0.81 -8.86 3.82
C ASP A 128 -1.37 -7.73 4.70
N ASN A 129 -2.63 -7.30 4.55
CA ASN A 129 -3.18 -6.15 5.28
C ASN A 129 -3.89 -6.54 6.59
N ILE A 130 -3.11 -7.12 7.51
CA ILE A 130 -3.63 -7.62 8.80
C ILE A 130 -4.21 -6.46 9.64
N GLY A 131 -3.54 -5.31 9.69
CA GLY A 131 -3.92 -4.17 10.52
C GLY A 131 -5.35 -3.70 10.25
N GLU A 132 -5.71 -3.49 8.99
CA GLU A 132 -7.07 -3.07 8.63
C GLU A 132 -8.07 -4.24 8.66
N SER A 133 -7.63 -5.48 8.37
CA SER A 133 -8.52 -6.64 8.54
C SER A 133 -9.04 -6.75 9.98
N LEU A 134 -8.18 -6.46 10.98
CA LEU A 134 -8.58 -6.44 12.39
C LEU A 134 -9.60 -5.32 12.68
N GLN A 135 -9.50 -4.20 11.97
CA GLN A 135 -10.48 -3.12 12.06
C GLN A 135 -11.85 -3.57 11.54
N ALA A 136 -11.88 -4.15 10.34
CA ALA A 136 -13.11 -4.71 9.76
C ALA A 136 -13.73 -5.79 10.67
N LYS A 137 -12.91 -6.61 11.34
CA LYS A 137 -13.40 -7.58 12.33
C LYS A 137 -14.01 -6.92 13.56
N ARG A 138 -13.30 -5.97 14.17
CA ARG A 138 -13.68 -5.34 15.44
C ARG A 138 -14.85 -4.36 15.30
N ARG A 139 -14.98 -3.70 14.14
CA ARG A 139 -15.99 -2.67 13.90
C ARG A 139 -17.00 -3.02 12.79
N GLY A 140 -16.59 -3.76 11.78
CA GLY A 140 -17.46 -4.19 10.68
C GLY A 140 -18.23 -5.49 10.94
N ARG A 141 -17.96 -6.18 12.07
CA ARG A 141 -18.41 -7.57 12.33
C ARG A 141 -18.02 -8.55 11.22
N ALA A 142 -16.93 -8.23 10.51
CA ALA A 142 -16.51 -9.01 9.37
C ALA A 142 -15.94 -10.38 9.78
N THR A 143 -16.37 -11.41 9.07
CA THR A 143 -15.62 -12.67 8.93
C THR A 143 -14.69 -12.50 7.74
N ILE A 144 -13.39 -12.42 8.02
CA ILE A 144 -12.39 -12.26 6.97
C ILE A 144 -12.26 -13.59 6.24
N ILE A 145 -12.25 -13.51 4.91
CA ILE A 145 -11.82 -14.57 4.02
C ILE A 145 -10.54 -14.04 3.37
N SER A 146 -9.38 -14.45 3.86
CA SER A 146 -8.12 -13.95 3.31
C SER A 146 -7.96 -14.37 1.86
N HIS A 147 -7.39 -13.50 1.03
CA HIS A 147 -6.97 -13.85 -0.31
C HIS A 147 -5.47 -13.60 -0.48
N GLN A 148 -4.86 -14.31 -1.43
CA GLN A 148 -3.46 -14.19 -1.75
C GLN A 148 -3.13 -12.78 -2.25
N THR A 149 -1.86 -12.41 -2.08
CA THR A 149 -1.28 -11.32 -2.83
C THR A 149 -1.09 -11.75 -4.29
N PRO A 150 -0.86 -10.82 -5.23
CA PRO A 150 -0.27 -11.19 -6.52
C PRO A 150 1.02 -12.00 -6.32
N PRO A 151 1.42 -12.83 -7.29
CA PRO A 151 2.69 -13.54 -7.20
C PRO A 151 3.87 -12.57 -7.28
N TYR A 152 5.04 -13.01 -6.85
CA TYR A 152 6.25 -12.19 -6.85
C TYR A 152 7.30 -12.72 -7.80
N SER A 153 8.12 -11.80 -8.30
CA SER A 153 9.30 -12.10 -9.08
C SER A 153 10.40 -11.07 -8.80
N PRO A 154 11.70 -11.41 -8.94
CA PRO A 154 12.75 -10.41 -9.07
C PRO A 154 12.44 -9.44 -10.22
N SER A 155 12.86 -8.18 -10.10
CA SER A 155 12.59 -7.18 -11.14
C SER A 155 13.38 -7.44 -12.42
N GLY A 156 14.55 -8.09 -12.32
CA GLY A 156 15.51 -8.19 -13.40
C GLY A 156 16.08 -6.83 -13.81
N LEU A 157 16.90 -6.83 -14.86
CA LEU A 157 17.37 -5.61 -15.51
C LEU A 157 16.68 -5.41 -16.86
N TYR A 158 16.62 -4.15 -17.31
CA TYR A 158 16.05 -3.77 -18.59
C TYR A 158 16.81 -2.54 -19.14
N ASP A 159 16.78 -2.36 -20.46
CA ASP A 159 17.24 -1.17 -21.18
C ASP A 159 18.56 -0.58 -20.66
N GLU A 160 18.50 0.64 -20.12
CA GLU A 160 19.65 1.39 -19.61
C GLU A 160 20.42 0.68 -18.50
N LEU A 161 19.73 -0.14 -17.69
CA LEU A 161 20.34 -0.87 -16.57
C LEU A 161 21.15 -2.08 -17.07
N LEU A 162 20.69 -2.74 -18.13
CA LEU A 162 21.45 -3.81 -18.79
C LEU A 162 22.70 -3.23 -19.46
N GLU A 163 22.52 -2.15 -20.22
CA GLU A 163 23.62 -1.55 -20.96
C GLU A 163 24.77 -1.11 -20.05
N ILE A 164 24.46 -0.48 -18.92
CA ILE A 164 25.50 -0.05 -17.99
C ILE A 164 26.14 -1.22 -17.24
N HIS A 165 25.37 -2.26 -16.89
CA HIS A 165 25.90 -3.47 -16.25
C HIS A 165 26.91 -4.19 -17.16
N ASP A 166 26.59 -4.37 -18.45
CA ASP A 166 27.49 -4.94 -19.44
C ASP A 166 28.81 -4.16 -19.55
N LEU A 167 28.73 -2.82 -19.59
CA LEU A 167 29.92 -1.96 -19.64
C LEU A 167 30.78 -2.08 -18.38
N MET A 168 30.17 -2.23 -17.22
CA MET A 168 30.89 -2.43 -15.97
C MET A 168 31.64 -3.76 -15.94
N HIS A 169 31.01 -4.84 -16.41
CA HIS A 169 31.67 -6.14 -16.57
C HIS A 169 32.81 -6.08 -17.58
N GLN A 170 32.60 -5.41 -18.71
CA GLN A 170 33.67 -5.16 -19.68
C GLN A 170 34.84 -4.42 -19.03
N TYR A 171 34.58 -3.36 -18.27
CA TYR A 171 35.63 -2.58 -17.59
C TYR A 171 36.44 -3.44 -16.60
N LEU A 172 35.77 -4.29 -15.82
CA LEU A 172 36.42 -5.16 -14.83
C LEU A 172 37.28 -6.26 -15.45
N GLN A 173 36.99 -6.67 -16.69
CA GLN A 173 37.77 -7.67 -17.43
C GLN A 173 38.97 -7.07 -18.18
N LEU A 174 39.00 -5.76 -18.40
CA LEU A 174 40.06 -5.09 -19.14
C LEU A 174 41.32 -4.86 -18.27
N GLU A 175 42.49 -5.09 -18.85
CA GLU A 175 43.77 -4.65 -18.27
C GLU A 175 43.94 -3.12 -18.42
N GLU A 176 44.84 -2.53 -17.64
CA GLU A 176 45.22 -1.11 -17.76
C GLU A 176 45.64 -0.77 -19.19
N SER A 177 44.78 -0.03 -19.89
CA SER A 177 44.89 0.25 -21.32
C SER A 177 44.03 1.45 -21.68
N GLY A 178 44.31 2.10 -22.82
CA GLY A 178 43.47 3.19 -23.32
C GLY A 178 42.02 2.76 -23.62
N VAL A 179 41.78 1.45 -23.85
CA VAL A 179 40.42 0.90 -23.98
C VAL A 179 39.69 0.95 -22.64
N ARG A 180 40.37 0.55 -21.55
CA ARG A 180 39.83 0.61 -20.19
C ARG A 180 39.48 2.04 -19.77
N ASP A 181 40.33 3.00 -20.12
CA ASP A 181 40.09 4.42 -19.84
C ASP A 181 38.85 4.94 -20.58
N GLU A 182 38.66 4.55 -21.85
CA GLU A 182 37.48 4.92 -22.63
C GLU A 182 36.20 4.25 -22.09
N THR A 183 36.27 2.97 -21.70
CA THR A 183 35.14 2.28 -21.06
C THR A 183 34.74 2.96 -19.75
N GLN A 184 35.71 3.39 -18.93
CA GLN A 184 35.43 4.19 -17.73
C GLN A 184 34.72 5.50 -18.07
N ALA A 185 35.19 6.23 -19.09
CA ALA A 185 34.53 7.46 -19.54
C ALA A 185 33.09 7.20 -20.02
N GLN A 186 32.84 6.07 -20.68
CA GLN A 186 31.50 5.65 -21.10
C GLN A 186 30.60 5.31 -19.92
N ILE A 187 31.09 4.57 -18.92
CA ILE A 187 30.33 4.27 -17.69
C ILE A 187 29.94 5.57 -16.99
N ILE A 188 30.88 6.50 -16.81
CA ILE A 188 30.60 7.81 -16.19
C ILE A 188 29.55 8.56 -16.99
N LYS A 189 29.71 8.64 -18.32
CA LYS A 189 28.76 9.33 -19.19
C LYS A 189 27.36 8.74 -19.05
N LYS A 190 27.23 7.42 -19.12
CA LYS A 190 25.93 6.72 -19.05
C LYS A 190 25.31 6.78 -17.66
N ALA A 191 26.09 6.66 -16.60
CA ALA A 191 25.58 6.85 -15.24
C ALA A 191 25.01 8.27 -15.01
N ILE A 192 25.57 9.27 -15.71
CA ILE A 192 25.05 10.63 -15.70
C ILE A 192 23.79 10.73 -16.57
N GLU A 193 23.84 10.25 -17.81
CA GLU A 193 22.73 10.24 -18.76
C GLU A 193 21.49 9.53 -18.23
N PHE A 194 21.67 8.40 -17.55
CA PHE A 194 20.60 7.59 -16.97
C PHE A 194 20.23 8.02 -15.54
N ASN A 195 20.82 9.10 -15.02
CA ASN A 195 20.60 9.62 -13.67
C ASN A 195 20.95 8.65 -12.53
N LEU A 196 21.70 7.58 -12.76
CA LEU A 196 22.08 6.60 -11.71
C LEU A 196 22.98 7.21 -10.62
N HIS A 197 23.74 8.25 -10.96
CA HIS A 197 24.51 9.01 -9.97
C HIS A 197 23.63 9.73 -8.93
N THR A 198 22.48 10.27 -9.33
CA THR A 198 21.57 10.96 -8.40
C THR A 198 20.82 9.98 -7.51
N GLU A 199 20.58 8.74 -7.98
CA GLU A 199 20.01 7.66 -7.17
C GLU A 199 20.94 7.23 -6.01
N LEU A 200 22.24 7.44 -6.18
CA LEU A 200 23.28 7.18 -5.18
C LEU A 200 23.60 8.42 -4.31
N ASP A 201 22.84 9.50 -4.45
CA ASP A 201 23.09 10.80 -3.82
C ASP A 201 24.50 11.36 -4.14
N LEU A 202 24.96 11.17 -5.38
CA LEU A 202 26.25 11.66 -5.86
C LEU A 202 26.08 12.73 -6.94
N THR A 203 26.93 13.76 -6.87
CA THR A 203 27.07 14.77 -7.92
C THR A 203 27.91 14.24 -9.09
N GLU A 204 27.71 14.80 -10.29
CA GLU A 204 28.55 14.48 -11.46
C GLU A 204 30.05 14.67 -11.18
N ALA A 205 30.40 15.70 -10.39
CA ALA A 205 31.79 15.99 -10.05
C ALA A 205 32.39 14.87 -9.19
N GLN A 206 31.66 14.35 -8.20
CA GLN A 206 32.09 13.24 -7.36
C GLN A 206 32.30 11.97 -8.18
N VAL A 207 31.39 11.67 -9.11
CA VAL A 207 31.50 10.50 -10.00
C VAL A 207 32.74 10.62 -10.90
N LYS A 208 32.99 11.80 -11.48
CA LYS A 208 34.13 12.06 -12.36
C LYS A 208 35.48 11.99 -11.62
N GLN A 209 35.53 12.41 -10.35
CA GLN A 209 36.78 12.48 -9.57
C GLN A 209 37.13 11.16 -8.88
N ASN A 210 36.13 10.42 -8.40
CA ASN A 210 36.32 9.25 -7.53
C ASN A 210 35.73 7.97 -8.14
N PHE A 211 36.06 7.68 -9.41
CA PHE A 211 35.50 6.54 -10.13
C PHE A 211 35.69 5.20 -9.40
N ASN A 212 36.84 4.96 -8.77
CA ASN A 212 37.13 3.72 -8.05
C ASN A 212 36.22 3.49 -6.83
N ASP A 213 35.75 4.56 -6.18
CA ASP A 213 34.79 4.46 -5.07
C ASP A 213 33.34 4.42 -5.57
N PHE A 214 33.10 5.01 -6.75
CA PHE A 214 31.79 5.06 -7.39
C PHE A 214 31.39 3.71 -8.01
N LEU A 215 32.29 3.07 -8.76
CA LEU A 215 31.99 1.86 -9.52
C LEU A 215 31.43 0.72 -8.65
N PRO A 216 32.01 0.39 -7.48
CA PRO A 216 31.44 -0.65 -6.61
C PRO A 216 30.04 -0.30 -6.09
N LYS A 217 29.79 0.97 -5.75
CA LYS A 217 28.47 1.43 -5.28
C LYS A 217 27.42 1.34 -6.37
N LEU A 218 27.78 1.73 -7.59
CA LEU A 218 26.93 1.57 -8.76
C LEU A 218 26.62 0.09 -9.02
N HIS A 219 27.61 -0.80 -8.86
CA HIS A 219 27.44 -2.22 -9.09
C HIS A 219 26.48 -2.84 -8.08
N ASP A 220 26.72 -2.58 -6.79
CA ASP A 220 25.86 -3.04 -5.71
C ASP A 220 24.43 -2.47 -5.84
N HIS A 221 24.27 -1.24 -6.33
CA HIS A 221 22.96 -0.63 -6.60
C HIS A 221 22.22 -1.32 -7.74
N ILE A 222 22.88 -1.57 -8.88
CA ILE A 222 22.26 -2.28 -10.01
C ILE A 222 21.85 -3.70 -9.59
N HIS A 223 22.71 -4.42 -8.87
CA HIS A 223 22.36 -5.74 -8.32
C HIS A 223 21.21 -5.68 -7.32
N TYR A 224 21.17 -4.65 -6.46
CA TYR A 224 20.05 -4.40 -5.56
C TYR A 224 18.74 -4.19 -6.32
N LEU A 225 18.76 -3.39 -7.39
CA LEU A 225 17.59 -3.18 -8.25
C LEU A 225 17.16 -4.52 -8.86
N ALA A 226 18.07 -5.24 -9.51
CA ALA A 226 17.79 -6.51 -10.18
C ALA A 226 17.13 -7.58 -9.28
N GLN A 227 17.58 -7.64 -8.03
CA GLN A 227 17.12 -8.58 -7.00
C GLN A 227 15.81 -8.16 -6.33
N ALA A 228 15.35 -6.92 -6.54
CA ALA A 228 14.19 -6.40 -5.82
C ALA A 228 12.94 -7.26 -6.11
N THR A 229 12.29 -7.69 -5.04
CA THR A 229 11.04 -8.45 -5.11
C THR A 229 9.89 -7.54 -5.53
N THR A 230 9.29 -7.86 -6.68
CA THR A 230 8.20 -7.09 -7.29
C THR A 230 6.94 -7.96 -7.42
N PRO A 231 5.76 -7.48 -6.98
CA PRO A 231 4.50 -8.14 -7.28
C PRO A 231 4.19 -8.01 -8.78
N ILE A 232 3.72 -9.10 -9.38
CA ILE A 232 3.43 -9.20 -10.81
C ILE A 232 1.91 -9.29 -11.00
N GLY A 233 1.32 -8.27 -11.63
CA GLY A 233 -0.12 -8.20 -11.89
C GLY A 233 -0.94 -7.98 -10.62
N LEU A 234 -2.21 -8.36 -10.69
CA LEU A 234 -3.16 -8.32 -9.58
C LEU A 234 -3.63 -9.72 -9.22
N HIS A 235 -4.25 -9.84 -8.04
CA HIS A 235 -4.84 -11.11 -7.61
C HIS A 235 -6.28 -11.20 -8.08
N THR A 236 -6.66 -12.35 -8.63
CA THR A 236 -8.05 -12.67 -8.94
C THR A 236 -8.57 -13.66 -7.88
N PHE A 237 -9.59 -13.26 -7.12
CA PHE A 237 -10.13 -14.06 -6.02
C PHE A 237 -10.59 -15.45 -6.49
N GLY A 238 -10.09 -16.51 -5.84
CA GLY A 238 -10.34 -17.90 -6.19
C GLY A 238 -9.58 -18.41 -7.41
N GLN A 239 -8.57 -17.68 -7.89
CA GLN A 239 -7.71 -18.10 -8.99
C GLN A 239 -6.23 -17.99 -8.61
N ALA A 240 -5.57 -19.14 -8.49
CA ALA A 240 -4.13 -19.18 -8.31
C ALA A 240 -3.39 -18.59 -9.53
N ALA A 241 -2.34 -17.83 -9.27
CA ALA A 241 -1.45 -17.27 -10.27
C ALA A 241 -0.82 -18.35 -11.18
N GLU A 242 -0.31 -17.98 -12.36
CA GLU A 242 0.40 -18.92 -13.25
C GLU A 242 1.53 -19.65 -12.52
N GLN A 243 1.71 -20.95 -12.79
CA GLN A 243 2.66 -21.80 -12.08
C GLN A 243 4.10 -21.26 -12.13
N ASN A 244 4.54 -20.65 -13.24
CA ASN A 244 5.88 -20.08 -13.32
C ASN A 244 6.09 -18.96 -12.30
N PHE A 245 5.12 -18.07 -12.12
CA PHE A 245 5.20 -17.01 -11.12
C PHE A 245 5.07 -17.53 -9.68
N ARG A 246 4.32 -18.62 -9.46
CA ARG A 246 4.33 -19.31 -8.15
C ARG A 246 5.71 -19.92 -7.84
N ILE A 247 6.33 -20.58 -8.82
CA ILE A 247 7.70 -21.12 -8.69
C ILE A 247 8.70 -19.98 -8.44
N ALA A 248 8.58 -18.85 -9.13
CA ALA A 248 9.43 -17.67 -8.90
C ALA A 248 9.24 -17.07 -7.50
N THR A 249 8.01 -17.07 -6.98
CA THR A 249 7.72 -16.66 -5.59
C THR A 249 8.41 -17.59 -4.59
N VAL A 250 8.26 -18.91 -4.76
CA VAL A 250 8.86 -19.90 -3.87
C VAL A 250 10.39 -19.88 -3.96
N MET A 251 10.96 -19.66 -5.14
CA MET A 251 12.39 -19.48 -5.31
C MET A 251 12.92 -18.32 -4.46
N GLN A 252 12.18 -17.22 -4.36
CA GLN A 252 12.53 -16.08 -3.49
C GLN A 252 12.35 -16.38 -1.99
N GLN A 253 11.40 -17.24 -1.60
CA GLN A 253 11.26 -17.71 -0.21
C GLN A 253 12.54 -18.43 0.25
N LEU A 254 13.09 -19.28 -0.61
CA LEU A 254 14.37 -19.97 -0.33
C LEU A 254 15.52 -18.95 -0.30
N GLY A 255 15.61 -18.11 -1.32
CA GLY A 255 16.60 -17.03 -1.44
C GLY A 255 18.04 -17.53 -1.56
N GLU A 256 18.99 -16.69 -1.15
CA GLU A 256 20.45 -16.90 -1.35
C GLU A 256 20.99 -18.29 -0.96
N PRO A 257 20.63 -18.91 0.18
CA PRO A 257 21.12 -20.25 0.52
C PRO A 257 20.82 -21.32 -0.53
N PHE A 258 19.69 -21.21 -1.24
CA PHE A 258 19.34 -22.13 -2.32
C PHE A 258 20.16 -21.88 -3.60
N TYR A 259 20.43 -20.62 -3.92
CA TYR A 259 21.28 -20.26 -5.06
C TYR A 259 22.72 -20.76 -4.85
N GLU A 260 23.27 -20.55 -3.65
CA GLU A 260 24.60 -21.02 -3.25
C GLU A 260 24.69 -22.56 -3.31
N ALA A 261 23.67 -23.28 -2.83
CA ALA A 261 23.62 -24.74 -2.89
C ALA A 261 23.66 -25.28 -4.34
N LEU A 262 23.24 -24.47 -5.32
CA LEU A 262 23.33 -24.79 -6.74
C LEU A 262 24.61 -24.24 -7.39
N GLY A 263 25.50 -23.59 -6.65
CA GLY A 263 26.70 -22.95 -7.17
C GLY A 263 26.39 -21.80 -8.12
N VAL A 264 25.34 -21.04 -7.83
CA VAL A 264 24.91 -19.87 -8.59
C VAL A 264 25.14 -18.62 -7.74
N ASP A 265 25.80 -17.62 -8.32
CA ASP A 265 25.99 -16.32 -7.68
C ASP A 265 24.66 -15.56 -7.65
N SER A 266 24.18 -15.24 -6.45
CA SER A 266 22.94 -14.50 -6.21
C SER A 266 22.97 -13.10 -6.82
N LYS A 267 24.15 -12.49 -6.92
CA LYS A 267 24.32 -11.13 -7.44
C LYS A 267 24.11 -11.05 -8.94
N GLU A 268 24.63 -12.03 -9.68
CA GLU A 268 24.54 -12.05 -11.15
C GLU A 268 23.27 -12.77 -11.65
N LEU A 269 22.65 -13.63 -10.84
CA LEU A 269 21.49 -14.44 -11.25
C LEU A 269 20.35 -13.62 -11.87
N PHE A 270 20.09 -12.42 -11.35
CA PHE A 270 18.99 -11.56 -11.80
C PHE A 270 19.47 -10.36 -12.61
N ALA A 271 20.79 -10.20 -12.79
CA ALA A 271 21.38 -9.11 -13.56
C ALA A 271 21.27 -9.33 -15.08
N GLU A 272 20.11 -9.80 -15.51
CA GLU A 272 19.78 -10.26 -16.86
C GLU A 272 18.35 -9.78 -17.20
N PRO A 273 17.94 -9.80 -18.48
CA PRO A 273 16.56 -9.51 -18.85
C PRO A 273 15.59 -10.47 -18.16
N PHE A 274 14.45 -9.95 -17.71
CA PHE A 274 13.42 -10.73 -17.01
C PHE A 274 13.03 -12.01 -17.75
N ASP A 275 12.87 -11.97 -19.07
CA ASP A 275 12.39 -13.11 -19.88
C ASP A 275 13.32 -14.34 -19.81
N THR A 276 14.55 -14.16 -19.31
CA THR A 276 15.51 -15.24 -19.06
C THR A 276 15.24 -15.98 -17.74
N LEU A 277 14.49 -15.40 -16.80
CA LEU A 277 14.28 -15.91 -15.44
C LEU A 277 13.86 -17.38 -15.43
N PHE A 278 12.90 -17.74 -16.28
CA PHE A 278 12.36 -19.10 -16.33
C PHE A 278 13.29 -20.13 -16.99
N GLN A 279 14.43 -19.66 -17.53
CA GLN A 279 15.48 -20.47 -18.14
C GLN A 279 16.69 -20.60 -17.19
N GLN A 280 16.74 -19.78 -16.13
CA GLN A 280 17.83 -19.79 -15.17
C GLN A 280 17.93 -21.12 -14.43
N LYS A 281 19.15 -21.50 -14.07
CA LYS A 281 19.44 -22.79 -13.43
C LYS A 281 18.64 -23.00 -12.14
N PRO A 282 18.52 -22.04 -11.20
CA PRO A 282 17.72 -22.24 -9.98
C PRO A 282 16.24 -22.47 -10.27
N PHE A 283 15.67 -21.71 -11.21
CA PHE A 283 14.27 -21.85 -11.60
C PHE A 283 14.01 -23.21 -12.26
N THR A 284 14.77 -23.56 -13.30
CA THR A 284 14.59 -24.82 -14.05
C THR A 284 14.84 -26.04 -13.16
N PHE A 285 15.80 -25.95 -12.24
CA PHE A 285 16.02 -26.97 -11.22
C PHE A 285 14.75 -27.16 -10.38
N LEU A 286 14.24 -26.09 -9.77
CA LEU A 286 13.07 -26.17 -8.89
C LEU A 286 11.79 -26.61 -9.63
N ALA A 287 11.57 -26.06 -10.82
CA ALA A 287 10.44 -26.41 -11.68
C ALA A 287 10.40 -27.91 -12.02
N SER A 288 11.55 -28.54 -12.23
CA SER A 288 11.61 -29.98 -12.54
C SER A 288 11.09 -30.87 -11.40
N PHE A 289 11.21 -30.44 -10.14
CA PHE A 289 10.65 -31.17 -9.00
C PHE A 289 9.17 -30.83 -8.78
N ILE A 290 8.81 -29.54 -8.83
CA ILE A 290 7.42 -29.08 -8.63
C ILE A 290 6.47 -29.64 -9.69
N ARG A 291 6.93 -29.77 -10.94
CA ARG A 291 6.15 -30.36 -12.05
C ARG A 291 6.15 -31.89 -12.04
N GLY A 292 6.88 -32.52 -11.11
CA GLY A 292 6.98 -33.98 -10.99
C GLY A 292 7.85 -34.64 -12.07
N GLU A 293 8.71 -33.89 -12.75
CA GLU A 293 9.65 -34.42 -13.75
C GLU A 293 10.82 -35.16 -13.07
N LYS A 294 11.16 -34.79 -11.83
CA LYS A 294 12.17 -35.44 -10.98
C LYS A 294 11.62 -35.74 -9.58
N SER A 295 12.11 -36.82 -8.97
CA SER A 295 11.88 -37.14 -7.56
C SER A 295 12.93 -36.47 -6.66
N THR A 296 12.51 -35.96 -5.51
CA THR A 296 13.39 -35.39 -4.47
C THR A 296 14.39 -36.40 -3.92
N ASP A 297 14.10 -37.71 -4.02
CA ASP A 297 15.03 -38.82 -3.71
C ASP A 297 16.36 -38.76 -4.50
N THR A 298 16.36 -38.04 -5.63
CA THR A 298 17.56 -37.87 -6.46
C THR A 298 18.54 -36.84 -5.88
N ILE A 299 18.12 -36.03 -4.92
CA ILE A 299 18.94 -35.00 -4.28
C ILE A 299 19.73 -35.63 -3.13
N LYS A 300 21.07 -35.65 -3.26
CA LYS A 300 21.97 -36.25 -2.27
C LYS A 300 22.33 -35.32 -1.12
N ASP A 301 22.33 -34.01 -1.37
CA ASP A 301 22.60 -33.00 -0.36
C ASP A 301 21.36 -32.83 0.52
N SER A 302 21.50 -33.03 1.83
CA SER A 302 20.35 -33.04 2.74
C SER A 302 19.71 -31.65 2.88
N SER A 303 20.52 -30.59 2.88
CA SER A 303 20.03 -29.21 2.98
C SER A 303 19.22 -28.84 1.74
N LEU A 304 19.76 -29.11 0.55
CA LEU A 304 19.07 -28.88 -0.71
C LEU A 304 17.81 -29.76 -0.84
N HIS A 305 17.83 -30.99 -0.33
CA HIS A 305 16.65 -31.85 -0.30
C HIS A 305 15.54 -31.24 0.56
N GLU A 306 15.86 -30.77 1.77
CA GLU A 306 14.92 -30.08 2.66
C GLU A 306 14.35 -28.81 2.00
N MET A 307 15.19 -27.97 1.38
CA MET A 307 14.75 -26.76 0.67
C MET A 307 13.78 -27.08 -0.48
N VAL A 308 14.03 -28.15 -1.25
CA VAL A 308 13.15 -28.53 -2.37
C VAL A 308 11.83 -29.12 -1.87
N GLU A 309 11.84 -29.91 -0.80
CA GLU A 309 10.62 -30.41 -0.16
C GLU A 309 9.76 -29.25 0.38
N GLU A 310 10.38 -28.29 1.07
CA GLU A 310 9.69 -27.08 1.54
C GLU A 310 9.09 -26.28 0.37
N ALA A 311 9.85 -26.13 -0.72
CA ALA A 311 9.38 -25.43 -1.89
C ALA A 311 8.19 -26.10 -2.58
N ILE A 312 8.16 -27.44 -2.65
CA ILE A 312 7.00 -28.19 -3.16
C ILE A 312 5.77 -27.93 -2.28
N ILE A 313 5.93 -27.93 -0.95
CA ILE A 313 4.84 -27.66 -0.01
C ILE A 313 4.33 -26.22 -0.20
N ASN A 314 5.23 -25.25 -0.28
CA ASN A 314 4.84 -23.84 -0.42
C ASN A 314 4.19 -23.55 -1.79
N GLU A 315 4.67 -24.15 -2.88
CA GLU A 315 4.02 -24.02 -4.18
C GLU A 315 2.61 -24.61 -4.18
N GLN A 316 2.40 -25.75 -3.51
CA GLN A 316 1.08 -26.35 -3.37
C GLN A 316 0.12 -25.48 -2.55
N LYS A 317 0.62 -24.77 -1.51
CA LYS A 317 -0.19 -23.78 -0.78
C LYS A 317 -0.63 -22.65 -1.70
N LEU A 318 0.28 -22.14 -2.54
CA LEU A 318 -0.05 -21.08 -3.51
C LEU A 318 -1.02 -21.58 -4.60
N ALA A 319 -0.87 -22.83 -5.05
CA ALA A 319 -1.70 -23.44 -6.09
C ALA A 319 -3.13 -23.78 -5.60
N LYS A 320 -3.31 -24.04 -4.31
CA LYS A 320 -4.61 -24.35 -3.69
C LYS A 320 -5.03 -23.21 -2.78
N ASP A 321 -5.47 -22.11 -3.38
CA ASP A 321 -5.79 -20.88 -2.65
C ASP A 321 -6.93 -21.07 -1.63
N GLY A 322 -7.92 -21.91 -1.91
CA GLY A 322 -9.02 -22.22 -0.99
C GLY A 322 -9.95 -21.03 -0.70
N GLU A 323 -9.84 -19.94 -1.47
CA GLU A 323 -10.51 -18.67 -1.21
C GLU A 323 -12.02 -18.77 -1.45
N MET A 324 -12.40 -19.33 -2.60
CA MET A 324 -13.80 -19.51 -2.96
C MET A 324 -14.46 -20.58 -2.09
N GLU A 325 -13.74 -21.67 -1.81
CA GLU A 325 -14.20 -22.74 -0.92
C GLU A 325 -14.47 -22.21 0.48
N ALA A 326 -13.57 -21.37 1.02
CA ALA A 326 -13.75 -20.74 2.32
C ALA A 326 -14.95 -19.78 2.33
N LEU A 327 -15.11 -18.94 1.30
CA LEU A 327 -16.27 -18.05 1.19
C LEU A 327 -17.58 -18.84 1.16
N LEU A 328 -17.67 -19.87 0.31
CA LEU A 328 -18.85 -20.73 0.21
C LEU A 328 -19.12 -21.49 1.50
N HIS A 329 -18.07 -21.98 2.19
CA HIS A 329 -18.20 -22.62 3.50
C HIS A 329 -18.76 -21.64 4.54
N GLY A 330 -18.27 -20.40 4.55
CA GLY A 330 -18.76 -19.34 5.42
C GLY A 330 -20.22 -19.00 5.18
N LEU A 331 -20.61 -18.82 3.91
CA LEU A 331 -22.00 -18.56 3.52
C LEU A 331 -22.96 -19.70 3.91
N GLN A 332 -22.46 -20.93 4.05
CA GLN A 332 -23.21 -22.08 4.57
C GLN A 332 -23.29 -22.12 6.11
N GLY A 333 -22.76 -21.11 6.81
CA GLY A 333 -22.69 -21.05 8.28
C GLY A 333 -21.54 -21.87 8.88
N GLY A 334 -20.55 -22.22 8.06
CA GLY A 334 -19.35 -22.95 8.45
C GLY A 334 -18.36 -22.12 9.26
N PHE A 335 -17.49 -22.80 10.01
CA PHE A 335 -16.41 -22.16 10.76
C PHE A 335 -15.20 -21.90 9.85
N ILE A 336 -14.89 -20.62 9.61
CA ILE A 336 -13.69 -20.23 8.86
C ILE A 336 -12.46 -20.37 9.76
N MET A 337 -11.49 -21.17 9.31
CA MET A 337 -10.27 -21.41 10.04
C MET A 337 -9.46 -20.12 10.23
N PRO A 338 -8.94 -19.83 11.44
CA PRO A 338 -8.07 -18.69 11.64
C PRO A 338 -6.73 -18.90 10.94
N GLY A 339 -6.13 -17.83 10.43
CA GLY A 339 -4.82 -17.87 9.77
C GLY A 339 -3.99 -16.62 10.03
N LEU A 340 -2.67 -16.77 9.92
CA LEU A 340 -1.76 -15.64 9.90
C LEU A 340 -1.88 -14.91 8.56
N GLY A 341 -1.50 -13.63 8.55
CA GLY A 341 -1.35 -12.85 7.33
C GLY A 341 0.13 -12.51 7.06
N GLY A 342 0.36 -11.85 5.92
CA GLY A 342 1.68 -11.42 5.45
C GLY A 342 1.87 -11.70 3.96
N ASP A 343 2.86 -11.07 3.34
CA ASP A 343 3.29 -11.49 2.00
C ASP A 343 4.00 -12.87 2.07
N PRO A 344 3.74 -13.76 1.08
CA PRO A 344 4.25 -15.13 1.09
C PRO A 344 5.77 -15.23 0.93
N VAL A 345 6.45 -14.20 0.41
CA VAL A 345 7.92 -14.23 0.30
C VAL A 345 8.55 -14.14 1.69
N ARG A 346 8.04 -13.23 2.52
CA ARG A 346 8.51 -13.06 3.89
C ARG A 346 7.92 -14.07 4.87
N GLN A 347 6.65 -14.45 4.70
CA GLN A 347 5.95 -15.39 5.57
C GLN A 347 5.34 -16.55 4.76
N PRO A 348 6.15 -17.58 4.40
CA PRO A 348 5.71 -18.73 3.59
C PRO A 348 4.63 -19.61 4.25
N ASP A 349 4.44 -19.46 5.57
CA ASP A 349 3.39 -20.14 6.33
C ASP A 349 2.01 -19.48 6.21
N THR A 350 1.92 -18.31 5.56
CA THR A 350 0.64 -17.64 5.31
C THR A 350 -0.21 -18.48 4.34
N THR A 351 -1.50 -18.64 4.65
CA THR A 351 -2.46 -19.32 3.79
C THR A 351 -3.71 -18.46 3.57
N SER A 352 -4.18 -18.43 2.32
CA SER A 352 -5.46 -17.82 1.94
C SER A 352 -6.67 -18.65 2.40
N GLY A 353 -7.88 -18.10 2.24
CA GLY A 353 -9.13 -18.72 2.68
C GLY A 353 -9.30 -18.74 4.22
N THR A 354 -8.54 -17.94 4.95
CA THR A 354 -8.52 -17.95 6.42
C THR A 354 -9.04 -16.66 7.04
N ASN A 355 -9.48 -16.77 8.29
CA ASN A 355 -9.94 -15.64 9.08
C ASN A 355 -8.76 -15.01 9.82
N LEU A 356 -8.20 -13.94 9.25
CA LEU A 356 -6.94 -13.35 9.70
C LEU A 356 -6.95 -12.97 11.19
N TYR A 357 -5.83 -13.23 11.85
CA TYR A 357 -5.52 -12.76 13.20
C TYR A 357 -4.06 -12.26 13.27
N ALA A 358 -3.76 -11.41 14.24
CA ALA A 358 -2.40 -10.96 14.54
C ALA A 358 -1.81 -11.76 15.70
N PHE A 359 -1.29 -11.11 16.73
CA PHE A 359 -0.81 -11.77 17.94
C PHE A 359 -1.19 -10.95 19.18
N ASP A 360 -0.76 -11.43 20.36
CA ASP A 360 -0.95 -10.72 21.62
C ASP A 360 -0.25 -9.36 21.62
N PRO A 361 -0.99 -8.22 21.61
CA PRO A 361 -0.39 -6.89 21.47
C PRO A 361 0.55 -6.51 22.62
N GLU A 362 0.47 -7.18 23.78
CA GLU A 362 1.41 -6.96 24.89
C GLU A 362 2.80 -7.56 24.63
N LYS A 363 3.02 -8.28 23.53
CA LYS A 363 4.33 -8.84 23.15
C LYS A 363 5.19 -7.91 22.29
N ILE A 364 4.75 -6.67 22.08
CA ILE A 364 5.51 -5.64 21.36
C ILE A 364 6.19 -4.67 22.34
N PRO A 365 7.47 -4.32 22.12
CA PRO A 365 8.39 -4.96 21.18
C PRO A 365 8.85 -6.33 21.68
N SER A 366 9.12 -7.25 20.75
CA SER A 366 9.76 -8.52 21.10
C SER A 366 11.23 -8.30 21.47
N LYS A 367 11.80 -9.21 22.26
CA LYS A 367 13.24 -9.16 22.59
C LYS A 367 14.11 -9.18 21.33
N ALA A 368 13.78 -10.02 20.36
CA ALA A 368 14.52 -10.12 19.10
C ALA A 368 14.47 -8.80 18.31
N ALA A 369 13.31 -8.13 18.26
CA ALA A 369 13.18 -6.82 17.61
C ALA A 369 14.02 -5.75 18.33
N TYR A 370 14.05 -5.77 19.67
CA TYR A 370 14.86 -4.84 20.47
C TYR A 370 16.36 -5.06 20.28
N ASP A 371 16.80 -6.31 20.21
CA ASP A 371 18.21 -6.65 19.97
C ASP A 371 18.61 -6.27 18.54
N ALA A 372 17.77 -6.57 17.54
CA ALA A 372 18.02 -6.20 16.14
C ALA A 372 17.99 -4.69 15.87
N SER A 373 17.25 -3.92 16.66
CA SER A 373 17.15 -2.47 16.47
C SER A 373 18.44 -1.71 16.81
N GLU A 374 19.38 -2.33 17.53
CA GLU A 374 20.65 -1.69 17.89
C GLU A 374 21.46 -1.30 16.64
N THR A 375 21.62 -2.25 15.71
CA THR A 375 22.32 -2.00 14.46
C THR A 375 21.59 -1.01 13.57
N LEU A 376 20.24 -1.07 13.52
CA LEU A 376 19.44 -0.15 12.72
C LEU A 376 19.51 1.27 13.27
N TYR A 377 19.37 1.44 14.58
CA TYR A 377 19.46 2.74 15.20
C TYR A 377 20.86 3.32 15.02
N GLN A 378 21.92 2.52 15.20
CA GLN A 378 23.29 2.99 14.92
C GLN A 378 23.47 3.43 13.46
N SER A 379 22.94 2.65 12.50
CA SER A 379 22.99 3.00 11.07
C SER A 379 22.27 4.32 10.78
N LEU A 380 21.13 4.58 11.42
CA LEU A 380 20.42 5.86 11.30
C LEU A 380 21.28 7.02 11.79
N ILE A 381 21.92 6.87 12.95
CA ILE A 381 22.79 7.90 13.53
C ILE A 381 24.01 8.13 12.63
N ASP A 382 24.67 7.07 12.16
CA ASP A 382 25.86 7.17 11.31
C ASP A 382 25.53 7.86 9.96
N ASP A 383 24.40 7.50 9.34
CA ASP A 383 23.95 8.12 8.08
C ASP A 383 23.58 9.59 8.29
N TYR A 384 22.89 9.92 9.38
CA TYR A 384 22.58 11.31 9.71
C TYR A 384 23.86 12.13 9.91
N GLN A 385 24.81 11.64 10.73
CA GLN A 385 26.08 12.33 10.95
C GLN A 385 26.84 12.58 9.65
N LYS A 386 26.86 11.60 8.75
CA LYS A 386 27.52 11.73 7.45
C LYS A 386 26.90 12.82 6.57
N GLN A 387 25.58 13.02 6.65
CA GLN A 387 24.85 14.01 5.88
C GLN A 387 24.86 15.41 6.51
N HIS A 388 25.14 15.52 7.82
CA HIS A 388 25.03 16.75 8.59
C HIS A 388 26.34 17.18 9.25
N ASP A 389 27.46 17.11 8.52
CA ASP A 389 28.78 17.59 8.95
C ASP A 389 29.27 17.02 10.30
N GLY A 390 28.89 15.77 10.61
CA GLY A 390 29.26 15.07 11.84
C GLY A 390 28.36 15.35 13.05
N HIS A 391 27.31 16.18 12.91
CA HIS A 391 26.37 16.45 13.99
C HIS A 391 25.47 15.25 14.27
N LEU A 392 25.25 14.95 15.55
CA LEU A 392 24.26 13.97 16.00
C LEU A 392 22.86 14.60 16.00
N PRO A 393 21.80 13.81 15.75
CA PRO A 393 20.44 14.31 15.92
C PRO A 393 20.13 14.48 17.41
N ASP A 394 19.54 15.61 17.79
CA ASP A 394 19.05 15.90 19.14
C ASP A 394 17.57 15.50 19.29
N LYS A 395 16.83 15.45 18.16
CA LYS A 395 15.40 15.10 18.16
C LYS A 395 15.00 14.34 16.89
N LEU A 396 14.28 13.24 17.08
CA LEU A 396 13.71 12.43 16.00
C LEU A 396 12.18 12.40 16.09
N ALA A 397 11.50 12.24 14.95
CA ALA A 397 10.09 11.88 14.92
C ALA A 397 9.90 10.49 14.32
N PHE A 398 8.90 9.76 14.81
CA PHE A 398 8.59 8.42 14.36
C PHE A 398 7.10 8.28 14.04
N THR A 399 6.81 7.62 12.92
CA THR A 399 5.44 7.19 12.56
C THR A 399 5.25 5.73 12.97
N LEU A 400 4.35 5.48 13.93
CA LEU A 400 4.01 4.12 14.39
C LEU A 400 2.78 3.59 13.64
N TRP A 401 2.99 2.52 12.85
CA TRP A 401 1.98 1.93 11.98
C TRP A 401 1.69 0.47 12.35
N SER A 402 0.41 0.18 12.58
CA SER A 402 -0.09 -1.12 13.04
C SER A 402 0.41 -2.32 12.23
N SER A 403 0.29 -2.27 10.90
CA SER A 403 0.69 -3.40 10.05
C SER A 403 2.19 -3.66 10.11
N GLU A 404 3.00 -2.60 10.19
CA GLU A 404 4.46 -2.72 10.32
C GLU A 404 4.87 -3.26 11.69
N ALA A 405 4.24 -2.78 12.77
CA ALA A 405 4.45 -3.29 14.12
C ALA A 405 4.09 -4.77 14.23
N ILE A 406 2.99 -5.20 13.58
CA ILE A 406 2.59 -6.61 13.54
C ILE A 406 3.65 -7.45 12.82
N ARG A 407 4.06 -7.05 11.62
CA ARG A 407 4.98 -7.89 10.83
C ARG A 407 6.38 -7.95 11.43
N THR A 408 6.84 -6.85 12.05
CA THR A 408 8.21 -6.72 12.57
C THR A 408 8.34 -7.00 14.07
N TYR A 409 7.23 -7.29 14.76
CA TYR A 409 7.18 -7.47 16.22
C TYR A 409 7.79 -6.29 17.00
N GLY A 410 7.62 -5.07 16.50
CA GLY A 410 8.00 -3.85 17.20
C GLY A 410 9.37 -3.26 16.86
N LEU A 411 9.83 -3.34 15.61
CA LEU A 411 11.19 -2.93 15.26
C LEU A 411 11.41 -1.41 15.33
N VAL A 412 10.42 -0.59 14.94
CA VAL A 412 10.51 0.88 15.06
C VAL A 412 10.26 1.33 16.49
N GLU A 413 9.34 0.68 17.20
CA GLU A 413 9.13 0.89 18.63
C GLU A 413 10.42 0.63 19.40
N SER A 414 11.18 -0.38 19.00
CA SER A 414 12.50 -0.66 19.57
C SER A 414 13.50 0.46 19.27
N GLN A 415 13.51 1.04 18.06
CA GLN A 415 14.34 2.21 17.74
C GLN A 415 13.97 3.43 18.60
N VAL A 416 12.67 3.66 18.85
CA VAL A 416 12.20 4.69 19.78
C VAL A 416 12.77 4.46 21.18
N LEU A 417 12.75 3.23 21.68
CA LEU A 417 13.33 2.91 22.98
C LEU A 417 14.85 3.10 23.03
N ARG A 418 15.57 2.79 21.93
CA ARG A 418 17.01 3.04 21.82
C ARG A 418 17.31 4.54 21.83
N ALA A 419 16.57 5.34 21.07
CA ALA A 419 16.68 6.80 21.08
C ALA A 419 16.48 7.40 22.48
N LEU A 420 15.46 6.92 23.19
CA LEU A 420 15.16 7.36 24.55
C LEU A 420 16.14 6.83 25.61
N GLY A 421 16.99 5.84 25.30
CA GLY A 421 17.84 5.14 26.28
C GLY A 421 17.03 4.32 27.30
N VAL A 422 16.07 3.54 26.80
CA VAL A 422 15.12 2.73 27.58
C VAL A 422 15.23 1.26 27.17
N LYS A 423 15.06 0.36 28.14
CA LYS A 423 14.99 -1.10 27.93
C LYS A 423 13.61 -1.65 28.30
N PRO A 424 13.00 -2.54 27.50
CA PRO A 424 11.83 -3.28 27.92
C PRO A 424 12.13 -4.34 28.98
N GLU A 425 11.13 -4.62 29.81
CA GLU A 425 11.10 -5.78 30.70
C GLU A 425 10.08 -6.78 30.18
N TRP A 426 10.49 -8.04 30.01
CA TRP A 426 9.62 -9.11 29.54
C TRP A 426 9.34 -10.14 30.64
N ASP A 427 8.12 -10.64 30.68
CA ASP A 427 7.80 -11.83 31.46
C ASP A 427 8.20 -13.13 30.74
N ALA A 428 7.99 -14.26 31.40
CA ALA A 428 8.32 -15.58 30.83
C ALA A 428 7.53 -15.93 29.55
N ALA A 429 6.40 -15.27 29.29
CA ALA A 429 5.60 -15.46 28.07
C ALA A 429 5.98 -14.48 26.94
N GLY A 430 6.98 -13.63 27.18
CA GLY A 430 7.46 -12.60 26.25
C GLY A 430 6.57 -11.35 26.20
N ARG A 431 5.69 -11.15 27.19
CA ARG A 431 4.89 -9.91 27.28
C ARG A 431 5.74 -8.82 27.93
N VAL A 432 5.67 -7.61 27.39
CA VAL A 432 6.32 -6.43 27.95
C VAL A 432 5.53 -6.01 29.20
N THR A 433 6.14 -6.11 30.37
CA THR A 433 5.51 -5.75 31.65
C THR A 433 5.86 -4.33 32.09
N GLY A 434 6.97 -3.79 31.60
CA GLY A 434 7.46 -2.47 31.97
C GLY A 434 8.54 -1.96 31.02
N LEU A 435 8.89 -0.69 31.17
CA LEU A 435 9.99 -0.02 30.49
C LEU A 435 10.90 0.62 31.54
N THR A 436 12.19 0.30 31.52
CA THR A 436 13.18 0.81 32.49
C THR A 436 14.11 1.80 31.80
N ILE A 437 14.32 2.96 32.42
CA ILE A 437 15.32 3.93 31.96
C ILE A 437 16.73 3.37 32.24
N ILE A 438 17.58 3.31 31.21
CA ILE A 438 19.00 2.94 31.34
C ILE A 438 19.75 4.13 31.94
N PRO A 439 20.58 4.00 32.99
CA PRO A 439 21.34 5.12 33.55
C PRO A 439 22.25 5.81 32.52
N ASP A 440 22.40 7.13 32.58
CA ASP A 440 23.19 7.89 31.60
C ASP A 440 24.65 7.40 31.49
N ALA A 441 25.24 6.93 32.59
CA ALA A 441 26.60 6.39 32.63
C ALA A 441 26.76 5.05 31.89
N GLU A 442 25.65 4.36 31.58
CA GLU A 442 25.63 3.09 30.85
C GLU A 442 25.29 3.26 29.36
N LEU A 443 24.88 4.47 28.94
CA LEU A 443 24.55 4.74 27.54
C LEU A 443 25.81 4.91 26.70
N SER A 444 25.83 4.26 25.53
CA SER A 444 26.88 4.44 24.53
C SER A 444 26.77 5.78 23.77
N GLN A 445 25.59 6.39 23.78
CA GLN A 445 25.28 7.67 23.13
C GLN A 445 24.33 8.49 24.00
N ALA A 446 24.30 9.82 23.80
CA ALA A 446 23.34 10.67 24.47
C ALA A 446 21.90 10.30 24.06
N ARG A 447 20.94 10.54 24.96
CA ARG A 447 19.52 10.39 24.64
C ARG A 447 19.11 11.37 23.55
N VAL A 448 18.22 10.94 22.70
CA VAL A 448 17.60 11.73 21.64
C VAL A 448 16.13 11.92 22.00
N ASP A 449 15.62 13.16 21.92
CA ASP A 449 14.19 13.41 22.16
C ASP A 449 13.37 12.83 21.01
N VAL A 450 12.13 12.42 21.29
CA VAL A 450 11.28 11.76 20.28
C VAL A 450 9.89 12.38 20.22
N VAL A 451 9.35 12.54 19.03
CA VAL A 451 7.92 12.81 18.81
C VAL A 451 7.29 11.64 18.07
N LEU A 452 6.23 11.06 18.63
CA LEU A 452 5.59 9.87 18.09
C LEU A 452 4.26 10.25 17.45
N GLN A 453 4.19 10.18 16.13
CA GLN A 453 2.94 10.20 15.40
C GLN A 453 2.39 8.77 15.33
N ILE A 454 1.20 8.58 15.84
CA ILE A 454 0.57 7.26 15.97
C ILE A 454 -0.59 7.18 15.00
N THR A 455 -0.51 6.24 14.06
CA THR A 455 -1.64 5.96 13.16
C THR A 455 -2.85 5.48 13.97
N SER A 456 -4.05 5.83 13.52
CA SER A 456 -5.27 5.54 14.28
C SER A 456 -5.53 4.03 14.47
N VAL A 457 -5.14 3.20 13.49
CA VAL A 457 -5.25 1.74 13.61
C VAL A 457 -4.24 1.20 14.64
N TYR A 458 -3.05 1.80 14.74
CA TYR A 458 -2.08 1.43 15.78
C TYR A 458 -2.61 1.77 17.18
N ARG A 459 -3.18 2.97 17.36
CA ARG A 459 -3.81 3.41 18.62
C ARG A 459 -4.82 2.38 19.14
N ASP A 460 -5.65 1.85 18.24
CA ASP A 460 -6.72 0.92 18.60
C ASP A 460 -6.22 -0.52 18.82
N GLN A 461 -4.95 -0.81 18.53
CA GLN A 461 -4.37 -2.15 18.65
C GLN A 461 -3.32 -2.26 19.75
N PHE A 462 -2.57 -1.19 20.04
CA PHE A 462 -1.38 -1.22 20.90
C PHE A 462 -1.41 -0.17 22.02
N ASP A 463 -2.60 0.08 22.58
CA ASP A 463 -2.82 0.96 23.74
C ASP A 463 -1.94 0.61 24.95
N GLY A 464 -1.76 -0.69 25.23
CA GLY A 464 -0.92 -1.18 26.32
C GLY A 464 0.55 -0.74 26.22
N LEU A 465 1.11 -0.66 25.02
CA LEU A 465 2.47 -0.14 24.80
C LEU A 465 2.50 1.40 24.83
N MET A 466 1.47 2.06 24.29
CA MET A 466 1.35 3.52 24.34
C MET A 466 1.37 4.05 25.77
N ILE A 467 0.64 3.41 26.70
CA ILE A 467 0.62 3.78 28.12
C ILE A 467 2.02 3.67 28.74
N LYS A 468 2.75 2.60 28.42
CA LYS A 468 4.12 2.39 28.92
C LYS A 468 5.10 3.42 28.36
N LEU A 469 5.00 3.73 27.06
CA LEU A 469 5.80 4.78 26.40
C LEU A 469 5.52 6.16 27.00
N ALA A 470 4.24 6.53 27.15
CA ALA A 470 3.86 7.79 27.79
C ALA A 470 4.45 7.90 29.20
N SER A 471 4.30 6.84 30.02
CA SER A 471 4.82 6.83 31.38
C SER A 471 6.34 7.00 31.46
N VAL A 472 7.12 6.31 30.62
CA VAL A 472 8.59 6.41 30.66
C VAL A 472 9.07 7.76 30.11
N ILE A 473 8.40 8.30 29.10
CA ILE A 473 8.71 9.63 28.54
C ILE A 473 8.41 10.73 29.55
N GLU A 474 7.29 10.66 30.27
CA GLU A 474 6.95 11.61 31.33
C GLU A 474 8.00 11.59 32.46
N GLN A 475 8.48 10.40 32.84
CA GLN A 475 9.57 10.27 33.82
C GLN A 475 10.88 10.89 33.31
N LEU A 476 11.23 10.67 32.04
CA LEU A 476 12.40 11.32 31.42
C LEU A 476 12.23 12.84 31.39
N ALA A 477 11.04 13.34 31.08
CA ALA A 477 10.75 14.77 31.00
C ALA A 477 10.81 15.49 32.37
N GLU A 478 10.67 14.76 33.48
CA GLU A 478 10.84 15.27 34.85
C GLU A 478 12.29 15.29 35.33
N GLY A 479 13.22 14.72 34.55
CA GLY A 479 14.64 14.62 34.90
C GLY A 479 15.41 15.94 34.86
N ASP A 480 16.74 15.84 34.97
CA ASP A 480 17.65 16.99 34.91
C ASP A 480 17.89 17.43 33.45
N GLY A 481 17.38 18.62 33.10
CA GLY A 481 17.53 19.22 31.76
C GLY A 481 18.96 19.61 31.37
N THR A 482 19.95 19.51 32.28
CA THR A 482 21.37 19.74 31.94
C THR A 482 22.03 18.53 31.26
N THR A 483 21.48 17.34 31.47
CA THR A 483 22.02 16.06 30.95
C THR A 483 21.02 15.31 30.08
N ASN A 484 19.73 15.62 30.21
CA ASN A 484 18.65 14.98 29.46
C ASN A 484 17.92 15.98 28.54
N ILE A 485 18.06 15.78 27.23
CA ILE A 485 17.42 16.63 26.21
C ILE A 485 15.89 16.62 26.29
N ILE A 486 15.26 15.50 26.69
CA ILE A 486 13.81 15.38 26.85
C ILE A 486 13.31 16.30 27.96
N ALA A 487 14.01 16.33 29.10
CA ALA A 487 13.68 17.23 30.21
C ALA A 487 13.89 18.70 29.82
N LYS A 488 15.00 19.01 29.14
CA LYS A 488 15.30 20.36 28.63
C LYS A 488 14.19 20.88 27.71
N ASN A 489 13.80 20.09 26.71
CA ASN A 489 12.76 20.48 25.76
C ASN A 489 11.39 20.63 26.45
N SER A 490 11.06 19.74 27.38
CA SER A 490 9.80 19.82 28.14
C SER A 490 9.74 21.08 29.03
N GLN A 491 10.86 21.50 29.63
CA GLN A 491 10.94 22.75 30.39
C GLN A 491 10.77 23.98 29.49
N LEU A 492 11.38 23.98 28.29
CA LEU A 492 11.22 25.06 27.32
C LEU A 492 9.76 25.20 26.88
N ILE A 493 9.09 24.09 26.55
CA ILE A 493 7.69 24.08 26.15
C ILE A 493 6.78 24.48 27.32
N THR A 494 7.09 24.07 28.55
CA THR A 494 6.36 24.53 29.75
C THR A 494 6.37 26.07 29.83
N GLN A 495 7.54 26.70 29.68
CA GLN A 495 7.65 28.15 29.70
C GLN A 495 6.90 28.82 28.53
N GLN A 496 6.87 28.19 27.36
CA GLN A 496 6.08 28.67 26.22
C GLN A 496 4.58 28.64 26.52
N LEU A 497 4.08 27.54 27.10
CA LEU A 497 2.66 27.37 27.44
C LEU A 497 2.22 28.29 28.60
N GLU A 498 3.08 28.54 29.59
CA GLU A 498 2.80 29.54 30.64
C GLU A 498 2.64 30.95 30.05
N LYS A 499 3.45 31.32 29.05
CA LYS A 499 3.29 32.59 28.33
C LYS A 499 1.98 32.68 27.53
N GLN A 500 1.40 31.54 27.17
CA GLN A 500 0.06 31.45 26.55
C GLN A 500 -1.08 31.48 27.58
N GLY A 501 -0.77 31.59 28.88
CA GLY A 501 -1.75 31.78 29.96
C GLY A 501 -2.16 30.52 30.70
N LEU A 502 -1.53 29.37 30.44
CA LEU A 502 -1.76 28.15 31.20
C LEU A 502 -1.12 28.25 32.59
N SER A 503 -1.71 27.60 33.59
CA SER A 503 -1.05 27.43 34.88
C SER A 503 0.20 26.56 34.72
N LEU A 504 1.22 26.75 35.57
CA LEU A 504 2.43 25.91 35.57
C LEU A 504 2.11 24.41 35.60
N LYS A 505 1.06 24.02 36.33
CA LYS A 505 0.62 22.62 36.41
C LYS A 505 0.11 22.10 35.05
N GLU A 506 -0.77 22.85 34.38
CA GLU A 506 -1.30 22.47 33.07
C GLU A 506 -0.22 22.53 32.00
N ALA A 507 0.59 23.58 31.99
CA ALA A 507 1.72 23.75 31.08
C ALA A 507 2.71 22.58 31.21
N SER A 508 3.08 22.19 32.44
CA SER A 508 3.98 21.07 32.69
C SER A 508 3.36 19.72 32.29
N ARG A 509 2.06 19.50 32.54
CA ARG A 509 1.36 18.28 32.10
C ARG A 509 1.42 18.13 30.57
N TYR A 510 1.05 19.17 29.83
CA TYR A 510 1.01 19.12 28.36
C TYR A 510 2.41 19.11 27.73
N ALA A 511 3.39 19.81 28.30
CA ALA A 511 4.74 19.87 27.75
C ALA A 511 5.48 18.52 27.73
N LYS A 512 5.03 17.54 28.54
CA LYS A 512 5.57 16.18 28.57
C LYS A 512 5.02 15.28 27.45
N ALA A 513 3.93 15.69 26.78
CA ALA A 513 3.31 14.87 25.75
C ALA A 513 4.23 14.72 24.53
N ARG A 514 4.47 13.47 24.11
CA ARG A 514 5.19 13.14 22.87
C ARG A 514 4.39 12.25 21.92
N LEU A 515 3.27 11.68 22.36
CA LEU A 515 2.43 10.81 21.55
C LEU A 515 1.23 11.59 21.00
N PHE A 516 1.11 11.63 19.68
CA PHE A 516 0.09 12.37 18.95
C PHE A 516 -0.67 11.45 17.98
N SER A 517 -1.98 11.61 17.89
CA SER A 517 -2.83 10.85 16.97
C SER A 517 -4.14 11.61 16.70
N ASN A 518 -5.03 10.98 15.95
CA ASN A 518 -6.46 11.30 15.93
C ASN A 518 -7.09 10.99 17.31
N PRO A 519 -8.25 11.60 17.65
CA PRO A 519 -9.01 11.21 18.83
C PRO A 519 -9.58 9.78 18.66
N PRO A 520 -9.91 9.06 19.75
CA PRO A 520 -10.51 7.73 19.67
C PRO A 520 -11.75 7.73 18.80
N GLY A 521 -11.81 6.76 17.89
CA GLY A 521 -12.84 6.79 16.87
C GLY A 521 -12.71 8.01 15.96
N ASN A 522 -11.52 8.27 15.41
CA ASN A 522 -11.29 8.99 14.16
C ASN A 522 -10.05 8.40 13.46
N TYR A 523 -10.01 8.44 12.12
CA TYR A 523 -8.98 7.80 11.29
C TYR A 523 -8.57 8.66 10.10
N GLY A 524 -7.34 8.44 9.63
CA GLY A 524 -6.75 9.20 8.53
C GLY A 524 -6.40 10.63 8.95
N SER A 525 -5.66 11.31 8.09
CA SER A 525 -5.26 12.70 8.30
C SER A 525 -6.12 13.69 7.50
N GLY A 526 -6.82 13.21 6.46
CA GLY A 526 -7.51 14.03 5.46
C GLY A 526 -6.56 14.62 4.40
N VAL A 527 -5.25 14.53 4.61
CA VAL A 527 -4.23 15.13 3.75
C VAL A 527 -4.22 14.54 2.36
N THR A 528 -4.50 13.24 2.20
CA THR A 528 -4.51 12.56 0.90
C THR A 528 -5.55 13.16 -0.04
N SER A 529 -6.76 13.45 0.46
CA SER A 529 -7.81 14.12 -0.31
C SER A 529 -7.41 15.55 -0.70
N VAL A 530 -6.86 16.34 0.24
CA VAL A 530 -6.42 17.72 -0.03
C VAL A 530 -5.26 17.76 -1.02
N ALA A 531 -4.31 16.82 -0.91
CA ALA A 531 -3.20 16.69 -1.85
C ALA A 531 -3.68 16.41 -3.27
N MET A 532 -4.68 15.53 -3.44
CA MET A 532 -5.22 15.19 -4.75
C MET A 532 -6.10 16.30 -5.34
N ASP A 533 -6.77 17.10 -4.50
CA ASP A 533 -7.60 18.25 -4.87
C ASP A 533 -6.75 19.54 -5.08
N SER A 534 -5.67 19.36 -5.83
CA SER A 534 -4.55 20.29 -5.96
C SER A 534 -4.89 21.62 -6.63
N THR A 535 -6.00 21.68 -7.37
CA THR A 535 -6.47 22.89 -8.05
C THR A 535 -7.18 23.87 -7.11
N ARG A 536 -7.61 23.42 -5.92
CA ARG A 536 -8.29 24.26 -4.92
C ARG A 536 -7.35 25.04 -4.00
N TRP A 537 -6.05 24.83 -4.12
CA TRP A 537 -5.04 25.56 -3.35
C TRP A 537 -3.82 25.89 -4.20
N ASP A 538 -3.21 27.04 -3.93
CA ASP A 538 -1.93 27.45 -4.51
C ASP A 538 -0.82 27.52 -3.45
N ASP A 539 -1.19 27.54 -2.17
CA ASP A 539 -0.31 27.58 -1.02
C ASP A 539 -0.31 26.20 -0.31
N ASP A 540 0.85 25.57 -0.23
CA ASP A 540 1.02 24.22 0.31
C ASP A 540 0.83 24.14 1.84
N ARG A 541 0.76 25.29 2.54
CA ARG A 541 0.46 25.36 3.99
C ARG A 541 -0.85 24.66 4.37
N ILE A 542 -1.83 24.61 3.48
CA ILE A 542 -3.09 23.91 3.74
C ILE A 542 -2.87 22.41 4.03
N LEU A 543 -1.84 21.79 3.46
CA LEU A 543 -1.54 20.37 3.65
C LEU A 543 -1.07 20.11 5.09
N ALA A 544 -0.12 20.93 5.56
CA ALA A 544 0.36 20.88 6.92
C ALA A 544 -0.72 21.27 7.93
N ASP A 545 -1.52 22.31 7.67
CA ASP A 545 -2.63 22.70 8.53
C ASP A 545 -3.69 21.58 8.65
N THR A 546 -3.99 20.89 7.56
CA THR A 546 -4.89 19.72 7.54
C THR A 546 -4.34 18.58 8.40
N PHE A 547 -3.04 18.29 8.29
CA PHE A 547 -2.36 17.29 9.12
C PHE A 547 -2.42 17.67 10.60
N ILE A 548 -2.08 18.91 10.95
CA ILE A 548 -2.12 19.42 12.32
C ILE A 548 -3.54 19.29 12.90
N GLN A 549 -4.56 19.62 12.11
CA GLN A 549 -5.96 19.56 12.55
C GLN A 549 -6.40 18.15 12.95
N SER A 550 -5.96 17.13 12.21
CA SER A 550 -6.31 15.75 12.50
C SER A 550 -5.44 15.12 13.59
N GLN A 551 -4.15 15.45 13.65
CA GLN A 551 -3.15 14.78 14.49
C GLN A 551 -2.87 15.46 15.86
N SER A 552 -3.49 16.60 16.16
CA SER A 552 -3.23 17.37 17.40
C SER A 552 -4.01 16.87 18.63
N HIS A 553 -4.02 15.55 18.89
CA HIS A 553 -4.57 14.97 20.11
C HIS A 553 -3.49 14.18 20.85
N ILE A 554 -3.30 14.49 22.13
CA ILE A 554 -2.26 13.87 22.94
C ILE A 554 -2.73 12.60 23.63
N TYR A 555 -1.76 11.71 23.83
CA TYR A 555 -1.88 10.49 24.61
C TYR A 555 -0.79 10.49 25.68
N THR A 556 -1.21 10.64 26.93
CA THR A 556 -0.35 10.69 28.13
C THR A 556 -0.90 9.69 29.16
N THR A 557 -0.29 9.59 30.34
CA THR A 557 -0.89 8.81 31.43
C THR A 557 -2.20 9.41 31.98
N GLU A 558 -2.45 10.71 31.76
CA GLU A 558 -3.65 11.44 32.20
C GLU A 558 -4.59 11.87 31.07
N ASP A 559 -4.15 11.80 29.81
CA ASP A 559 -4.86 12.26 28.62
C ASP A 559 -4.98 11.15 27.58
N TRP A 560 -6.17 10.94 27.03
CA TRP A 560 -6.40 9.91 26.03
C TRP A 560 -7.22 10.46 24.87
N GLY A 561 -6.52 11.05 23.89
CA GLY A 561 -7.14 11.78 22.79
C GLY A 561 -7.58 13.19 23.17
N THR A 562 -6.91 13.82 24.13
CA THR A 562 -7.21 15.20 24.54
C THR A 562 -6.78 16.16 23.42
N PRO A 563 -7.67 17.02 22.90
CA PRO A 563 -7.34 17.96 21.84
C PRO A 563 -6.45 19.08 22.38
N VAL A 564 -5.35 19.36 21.68
CA VAL A 564 -4.36 20.39 22.06
C VAL A 564 -4.03 21.36 20.92
N GLN A 565 -4.80 21.31 19.83
CA GLN A 565 -4.55 22.13 18.64
C GLN A 565 -4.48 23.64 18.96
N GLN A 566 -5.34 24.14 19.85
CA GLN A 566 -5.35 25.56 20.23
C GLN A 566 -4.06 26.03 20.92
N LEU A 567 -3.25 25.10 21.43
CA LEU A 567 -1.97 25.38 22.08
C LEU A 567 -0.78 25.29 21.12
N ASN A 568 -1.02 24.90 19.86
CA ASN A 568 0.02 24.56 18.89
C ASN A 568 1.06 23.54 19.42
N LEU A 569 0.61 22.63 20.30
CA LEU A 569 1.51 21.76 21.04
C LEU A 569 2.25 20.78 20.13
N LEU A 570 1.58 20.22 19.12
CA LEU A 570 2.22 19.34 18.13
C LEU A 570 3.37 20.08 17.45
N GLN A 571 3.14 21.32 17.02
CA GLN A 571 4.15 22.15 16.38
C GLN A 571 5.31 22.47 17.34
N SER A 572 5.03 22.85 18.58
CA SER A 572 6.07 23.08 19.59
C SER A 572 6.92 21.83 19.87
N GLN A 573 6.32 20.63 19.85
CA GLN A 573 7.07 19.39 20.01
C GLN A 573 7.92 19.05 18.79
N LEU A 574 7.37 19.25 17.57
CA LEU A 574 8.07 18.99 16.31
C LEU A 574 9.14 20.02 15.96
N GLN A 575 9.12 21.21 16.56
CA GLN A 575 10.13 22.24 16.32
C GLN A 575 11.56 21.72 16.57
N GLY A 576 12.44 21.88 15.59
CA GLY A 576 13.82 21.41 15.64
C GLY A 576 13.94 19.88 15.58
N THR A 577 13.03 19.21 14.86
CA THR A 577 13.16 17.77 14.57
C THR A 577 14.14 17.57 13.43
N ASP A 578 15.17 16.77 13.66
CA ASP A 578 16.27 16.56 12.73
C ASP A 578 15.93 15.56 11.63
N ALA A 579 15.25 14.48 12.00
CA ALA A 579 14.84 13.44 11.08
C ALA A 579 13.53 12.76 11.47
N VAL A 580 12.84 12.21 10.48
CA VAL A 580 11.58 11.47 10.64
C VAL A 580 11.74 10.06 10.10
N VAL A 581 11.27 9.06 10.85
CA VAL A 581 11.42 7.63 10.50
C VAL A 581 10.05 6.95 10.40
N LEU A 582 9.85 6.18 9.33
CA LEU A 582 8.78 5.16 9.25
C LEU A 582 9.36 3.76 9.00
N SER A 583 8.53 2.72 9.04
CA SER A 583 8.94 1.37 8.61
C SER A 583 8.28 0.97 7.29
N ARG A 584 8.98 0.15 6.51
CA ARG A 584 8.42 -0.65 5.42
C ARG A 584 8.93 -2.07 5.54
N SER A 585 8.04 -3.05 5.39
CA SER A 585 8.44 -4.45 5.59
C SER A 585 7.71 -5.46 4.70
N SER A 586 6.73 -4.98 3.92
CA SER A 586 5.98 -5.78 2.95
C SER A 586 6.61 -5.70 1.57
N ASN A 587 6.74 -6.84 0.88
CA ASN A 587 7.12 -6.85 -0.53
C ASN A 587 5.95 -6.46 -1.45
N LEU A 588 4.70 -6.50 -0.98
CA LEU A 588 3.56 -5.99 -1.73
C LEU A 588 3.60 -4.46 -1.80
N HIS A 589 3.76 -3.84 -0.64
CA HIS A 589 3.57 -2.40 -0.48
C HIS A 589 4.91 -1.68 -0.34
N GLY A 590 5.17 -0.70 -1.22
CA GLY A 590 6.28 0.24 -1.16
C GLY A 590 5.87 1.64 -0.64
N MET A 591 6.67 2.65 -0.93
CA MET A 591 6.44 4.06 -0.65
C MET A 591 5.45 4.71 -1.64
N LEU A 592 5.29 4.15 -2.84
CA LEU A 592 4.39 4.67 -3.87
C LEU A 592 3.15 3.79 -4.12
N SER A 593 3.13 2.56 -3.61
CA SER A 593 1.99 1.63 -3.81
C SER A 593 0.69 2.04 -3.09
N THR A 594 0.79 2.91 -2.08
CA THR A 594 -0.31 3.43 -1.27
C THR A 594 -0.05 4.90 -0.96
N ASP A 595 -1.08 5.63 -0.58
CA ASP A 595 -1.03 7.05 -0.20
C ASP A 595 -0.54 7.28 1.24
N HIS A 596 -0.73 6.32 2.14
CA HIS A 596 -0.36 6.44 3.55
C HIS A 596 1.11 6.84 3.85
N PRO A 597 2.14 6.38 3.10
CA PRO A 597 3.51 6.85 3.32
C PRO A 597 3.67 8.37 3.17
N PHE A 598 3.14 8.99 2.10
CA PHE A 598 3.20 10.45 1.98
C PHE A 598 2.23 11.12 2.95
N GLU A 599 1.09 10.48 3.25
CA GLU A 599 0.12 10.99 4.21
C GLU A 599 0.78 11.27 5.58
N TYR A 600 1.53 10.30 6.12
CA TYR A 600 2.06 10.40 7.47
C TYR A 600 3.50 10.91 7.50
N LEU A 601 4.42 10.33 6.72
CA LEU A 601 5.81 10.80 6.70
C LEU A 601 5.92 12.16 6.00
N GLY A 602 5.30 12.28 4.83
CA GLY A 602 5.22 13.55 4.10
C GLY A 602 4.42 14.60 4.89
N GLY A 603 3.32 14.22 5.54
CA GLY A 603 2.57 15.12 6.41
C GLY A 603 3.40 15.70 7.55
N LEU A 604 4.20 14.88 8.26
CA LEU A 604 5.16 15.36 9.27
C LEU A 604 6.20 16.29 8.65
N SER A 605 6.72 15.94 7.48
CA SER A 605 7.69 16.76 6.75
C SER A 605 7.12 18.15 6.42
N ALA A 606 5.88 18.22 5.93
CA ALA A 606 5.20 19.47 5.60
C ALA A 606 4.99 20.35 6.85
N VAL A 607 4.61 19.75 7.98
CA VAL A 607 4.45 20.46 9.26
C VAL A 607 5.80 21.00 9.75
N ILE A 608 6.87 20.20 9.73
CA ILE A 608 8.20 20.64 10.16
C ILE A 608 8.71 21.76 9.24
N LYS A 609 8.53 21.65 7.91
CA LYS A 609 8.85 22.73 6.95
C LYS A 609 8.12 24.03 7.28
N GLN A 610 6.84 23.97 7.65
CA GLN A 610 6.07 25.16 8.03
C GLN A 610 6.59 25.81 9.33
N ILE A 611 7.14 25.03 10.26
CA ILE A 611 7.63 25.52 11.55
C ILE A 611 9.07 26.05 11.45
N ASP A 612 9.96 25.26 10.84
CA ASP A 612 11.41 25.49 10.83
C ASP A 612 11.91 26.09 9.52
N GLY A 613 11.07 26.14 8.47
CA GLY A 613 11.39 26.71 7.17
C GLY A 613 12.14 25.75 6.22
N GLN A 614 12.49 24.55 6.69
CA GLN A 614 13.17 23.50 5.92
C GLN A 614 12.58 22.13 6.26
N ASN A 615 12.61 21.22 5.29
CA ASN A 615 12.21 19.84 5.48
C ASN A 615 13.25 19.07 6.34
N PRO A 616 12.82 18.15 7.22
CA PRO A 616 13.72 17.27 7.96
C PRO A 616 14.29 16.17 7.05
N SER A 617 15.30 15.43 7.53
CA SER A 617 15.74 14.22 6.83
C SER A 617 14.68 13.12 6.97
N LEU A 618 14.31 12.45 5.88
CA LEU A 618 13.29 11.40 5.88
C LEU A 618 13.93 10.02 5.68
N TYR A 619 13.74 9.13 6.64
CA TYR A 619 14.29 7.77 6.62
C TYR A 619 13.20 6.70 6.70
N VAL A 620 13.54 5.54 6.15
CA VAL A 620 12.75 4.32 6.20
C VAL A 620 13.57 3.22 6.86
N SER A 621 13.02 2.63 7.90
CA SER A 621 13.46 1.33 8.41
C SER A 621 12.89 0.23 7.51
N ASP A 622 13.66 -0.10 6.47
CA ASP A 622 13.29 -1.07 5.45
C ASP A 622 13.69 -2.49 5.88
N SER A 623 12.71 -3.36 6.04
CA SER A 623 12.86 -4.76 6.43
C SER A 623 12.20 -5.71 5.43
N ARG A 624 12.08 -5.28 4.17
CA ARG A 624 11.60 -6.12 3.06
C ARG A 624 12.62 -7.19 2.64
N GLN A 625 13.91 -6.88 2.80
CA GLN A 625 15.00 -7.85 2.65
C GLN A 625 15.26 -8.60 3.97
N LYS A 626 15.92 -9.77 3.90
CA LYS A 626 16.26 -10.60 5.07
C LYS A 626 17.01 -9.80 6.16
N GLN A 627 17.88 -8.89 5.75
CA GLN A 627 18.55 -7.95 6.65
C GLN A 627 17.89 -6.58 6.52
N ALA A 628 17.33 -6.09 7.63
CA ALA A 628 16.77 -4.74 7.68
C ALA A 628 17.88 -3.68 7.56
N LYS A 629 17.56 -2.54 6.95
CA LYS A 629 18.45 -1.40 6.75
C LYS A 629 17.73 -0.08 6.99
N ILE A 630 18.48 0.97 7.29
CA ILE A 630 18.01 2.34 7.20
C ILE A 630 18.33 2.85 5.79
N ILE A 631 17.36 3.48 5.15
CA ILE A 631 17.51 4.09 3.83
C ILE A 631 16.75 5.40 3.78
N SER A 632 17.21 6.38 3.01
CA SER A 632 16.46 7.62 2.80
C SER A 632 15.15 7.33 2.05
N ALA A 633 14.11 8.12 2.32
CA ALA A 633 12.82 7.98 1.64
C ALA A 633 12.94 8.23 0.13
N SER A 634 13.76 9.22 -0.28
CA SER A 634 13.99 9.56 -1.69
C SER A 634 14.68 8.44 -2.46
N THR A 635 15.72 7.81 -1.89
CA THR A 635 16.38 6.66 -2.51
C THR A 635 15.40 5.49 -2.64
N LEU A 636 14.58 5.24 -1.61
CA LEU A 636 13.60 4.15 -1.65
C LEU A 636 12.53 4.36 -2.73
N ILE A 637 12.03 5.59 -2.87
CA ILE A 637 11.09 5.99 -3.94
C ILE A 637 11.74 5.80 -5.31
N SER A 638 12.99 6.25 -5.48
CA SER A 638 13.73 6.10 -6.74
C SER A 638 13.91 4.63 -7.13
N ASN A 639 14.25 3.78 -6.15
CA ASN A 639 14.39 2.34 -6.35
C ASN A 639 13.06 1.68 -6.74
N GLU A 640 11.95 2.10 -6.12
CA GLU A 640 10.63 1.56 -6.44
C GLU A 640 10.16 1.96 -7.85
N LEU A 641 10.46 3.18 -8.30
CA LEU A 641 10.19 3.62 -9.67
C LEU A 641 10.90 2.72 -10.70
N ARG A 642 12.20 2.44 -10.51
CA ARG A 642 12.97 1.54 -11.39
C ARG A 642 12.47 0.11 -11.36
N THR A 643 12.26 -0.43 -10.17
CA THR A 643 11.97 -1.87 -10.00
C THR A 643 10.53 -2.24 -10.37
N ARG A 644 9.63 -1.26 -10.47
CA ARG A 644 8.20 -1.47 -10.75
C ARG A 644 7.66 -0.57 -11.86
N TYR A 645 7.56 0.73 -11.61
CA TYR A 645 6.68 1.59 -12.41
C TYR A 645 7.28 2.06 -13.73
N GLN A 646 8.59 1.90 -13.92
CA GLN A 646 9.27 2.06 -15.21
C GLN A 646 9.60 0.70 -15.83
N ASN A 647 9.42 -0.39 -15.09
CA ASN A 647 9.83 -1.72 -15.51
C ASN A 647 8.82 -2.29 -16.51
N PRO A 648 9.25 -2.63 -17.75
CA PRO A 648 8.35 -3.18 -18.76
C PRO A 648 7.65 -4.47 -18.33
N GLN A 649 8.25 -5.27 -17.44
CA GLN A 649 7.63 -6.48 -16.91
C GLN A 649 6.39 -6.18 -16.08
N TRP A 650 6.50 -5.23 -15.16
CA TRP A 650 5.39 -4.83 -14.30
C TRP A 650 4.28 -4.17 -15.12
N ILE A 651 4.66 -3.33 -16.08
CA ILE A 651 3.73 -2.66 -17.00
C ILE A 651 2.93 -3.70 -17.81
N LYS A 652 3.60 -4.67 -18.45
CA LYS A 652 2.95 -5.75 -19.19
C LYS A 652 2.03 -6.58 -18.30
N ALA A 653 2.43 -6.85 -17.05
CA ALA A 653 1.59 -7.58 -16.11
C ALA A 653 0.32 -6.78 -15.77
N MET A 654 0.43 -5.46 -15.56
CA MET A 654 -0.74 -4.60 -15.36
C MET A 654 -1.62 -4.50 -16.62
N GLN A 655 -1.05 -4.55 -17.82
CA GLN A 655 -1.85 -4.59 -19.05
C GLN A 655 -2.80 -5.80 -19.11
N GLN A 656 -2.38 -6.95 -18.56
CA GLN A 656 -3.19 -8.17 -18.49
C GLN A 656 -4.40 -8.03 -17.54
N GLU A 657 -4.39 -7.04 -16.65
CA GLU A 657 -5.47 -6.78 -15.68
C GLU A 657 -6.56 -5.84 -16.23
N GLY A 658 -6.43 -5.39 -17.48
CA GLY A 658 -7.39 -4.52 -18.15
C GLY A 658 -7.68 -3.23 -17.37
N TYR A 659 -8.96 -2.91 -17.17
CA TYR A 659 -9.38 -1.72 -16.42
C TYR A 659 -8.70 -1.57 -15.05
N ALA A 660 -8.56 -2.66 -14.27
CA ALA A 660 -7.94 -2.57 -12.94
C ALA A 660 -6.47 -2.16 -13.02
N GLY A 661 -5.74 -2.66 -14.03
CA GLY A 661 -4.36 -2.27 -14.30
C GLY A 661 -4.22 -0.77 -14.61
N THR A 662 -5.17 -0.19 -15.36
CA THR A 662 -5.16 1.25 -15.69
C THR A 662 -5.30 2.11 -14.43
N VAL A 663 -6.13 1.67 -13.47
CA VAL A 663 -6.38 2.37 -12.20
C VAL A 663 -5.14 2.31 -11.30
N GLU A 664 -4.46 1.17 -11.25
CA GLU A 664 -3.22 1.04 -10.48
C GLU A 664 -2.11 1.93 -11.06
N MET A 665 -1.91 1.97 -12.38
CA MET A 665 -0.93 2.89 -13.00
C MET A 665 -1.23 4.37 -12.66
N LEU A 666 -2.50 4.78 -12.76
CA LEU A 666 -2.93 6.12 -12.38
C LEU A 666 -2.66 6.41 -10.89
N LYS A 667 -2.97 5.46 -10.01
CA LYS A 667 -2.75 5.59 -8.56
C LYS A 667 -1.28 5.84 -8.24
N ILE A 668 -0.35 5.20 -8.94
CA ILE A 668 1.08 5.44 -8.74
C ILE A 668 1.46 6.88 -9.08
N VAL A 669 1.01 7.42 -10.23
CA VAL A 669 1.32 8.80 -10.61
C VAL A 669 0.69 9.81 -9.63
N ASN A 670 -0.51 9.52 -9.13
CA ASN A 670 -1.11 10.29 -8.05
C ASN A 670 -0.27 10.25 -6.76
N ASN A 671 0.30 9.09 -6.38
CA ASN A 671 1.14 8.98 -5.19
C ASN A 671 2.50 9.66 -5.37
N VAL A 672 3.09 9.64 -6.57
CA VAL A 672 4.29 10.42 -6.91
C VAL A 672 4.02 11.91 -6.70
N PHE A 673 2.89 12.41 -7.21
CA PHE A 673 2.49 13.79 -6.94
C PHE A 673 2.21 14.07 -5.46
N GLY A 674 1.58 13.13 -4.74
CA GLY A 674 1.35 13.21 -3.30
C GLY A 674 2.64 13.45 -2.53
N TRP A 675 3.70 12.71 -2.83
CA TRP A 675 5.04 12.94 -2.28
C TRP A 675 5.59 14.31 -2.64
N GLN A 676 5.51 14.70 -3.92
CA GLN A 676 6.01 15.98 -4.42
C GLN A 676 5.41 17.19 -3.70
N VAL A 677 4.11 17.14 -3.37
CA VAL A 677 3.42 18.27 -2.69
C VAL A 677 3.68 18.30 -1.18
N MET A 678 3.92 17.15 -0.55
CA MET A 678 4.27 17.09 0.87
C MET A 678 5.71 17.56 1.12
N ASP A 679 6.62 17.14 0.25
CA ASP A 679 8.02 17.54 0.28
C ASP A 679 8.55 17.66 -1.14
N ALA A 680 8.89 18.90 -1.51
CA ALA A 680 9.31 19.24 -2.86
C ALA A 680 10.62 18.56 -3.28
N ASN A 681 11.40 18.02 -2.33
CA ASN A 681 12.68 17.36 -2.58
C ASN A 681 12.55 15.84 -2.81
N MET A 682 11.35 15.26 -2.65
CA MET A 682 11.17 13.81 -2.71
C MET A 682 11.15 13.25 -4.13
N ILE A 683 10.65 14.03 -5.09
CA ILE A 683 10.56 13.65 -6.50
C ILE A 683 11.45 14.57 -7.31
N ARG A 684 12.34 13.98 -8.10
CA ARG A 684 13.27 14.73 -8.96
C ARG A 684 12.64 14.99 -10.34
N PRO A 685 13.05 16.06 -11.05
CA PRO A 685 12.57 16.33 -12.40
C PRO A 685 12.79 15.18 -13.41
N ASP A 686 13.90 14.43 -13.29
CA ASP A 686 14.18 13.28 -14.16
C ASP A 686 13.18 12.13 -13.97
N GLN A 687 12.61 11.99 -12.78
CA GLN A 687 11.63 10.95 -12.49
C GLN A 687 10.28 11.26 -13.14
N TRP A 688 9.85 12.53 -13.17
CA TRP A 688 8.68 12.95 -13.94
C TRP A 688 8.88 12.74 -15.44
N GLN A 689 10.06 13.10 -15.94
CA GLN A 689 10.43 12.89 -17.34
C GLN A 689 10.36 11.40 -17.71
N ALA A 690 10.91 10.51 -16.88
CA ALA A 690 10.86 9.07 -17.11
C ALA A 690 9.43 8.50 -17.11
N LEU A 691 8.54 9.01 -16.25
CA LEU A 691 7.12 8.61 -16.25
C LEU A 691 6.39 9.08 -17.52
N HIS A 692 6.69 10.29 -18.00
CA HIS A 692 6.17 10.80 -19.27
C HIS A 692 6.64 9.93 -20.45
N GLU A 693 7.93 9.64 -20.53
CA GLU A 693 8.51 8.79 -21.57
C GLU A 693 7.92 7.36 -21.56
N THR A 694 7.65 6.84 -20.36
CA THR A 694 7.08 5.50 -20.18
C THR A 694 5.59 5.44 -20.52
N TYR A 695 4.75 6.34 -19.96
CA TYR A 695 3.29 6.20 -20.01
C TYR A 695 2.59 7.05 -21.06
N VAL A 696 3.27 8.05 -21.63
CA VAL A 696 2.70 8.96 -22.64
C VAL A 696 3.36 8.71 -23.98
N MET A 697 4.69 8.76 -24.01
CA MET A 697 5.44 8.51 -25.24
C MET A 697 5.52 7.03 -25.61
N ASP A 698 5.21 6.14 -24.66
CA ASP A 698 5.34 4.69 -24.82
C ASP A 698 6.68 4.33 -25.48
N GLN A 699 7.78 4.89 -24.94
CA GLN A 699 9.12 4.81 -25.57
C GLN A 699 9.59 3.37 -25.85
N ARG A 700 8.98 2.39 -25.17
CA ARG A 700 9.29 0.96 -25.26
C ARG A 700 8.35 0.21 -26.23
N ASP A 701 7.46 0.92 -26.93
CA ASP A 701 6.48 0.37 -27.86
C ASP A 701 5.66 -0.78 -27.24
N LEU A 702 5.18 -0.59 -26.01
CA LEU A 702 4.40 -1.60 -25.26
C LEU A 702 2.91 -1.59 -25.65
N GLY A 703 2.49 -0.68 -26.54
CA GLY A 703 1.11 -0.50 -26.97
C GLY A 703 0.26 0.13 -25.86
N LEU A 704 0.85 0.96 -25.00
CA LEU A 704 0.16 1.58 -23.86
C LEU A 704 -0.92 2.54 -24.32
N ASN A 705 -0.65 3.30 -25.37
CA ASN A 705 -1.58 4.29 -25.90
C ASN A 705 -2.85 3.63 -26.47
N GLU A 706 -2.72 2.53 -27.19
CA GLU A 706 -3.84 1.73 -27.69
C GLU A 706 -4.56 1.03 -26.54
N TRP A 707 -3.82 0.46 -25.60
CA TRP A 707 -4.38 -0.25 -24.46
C TRP A 707 -5.20 0.67 -23.54
N PHE A 708 -4.70 1.87 -23.21
CA PHE A 708 -5.49 2.85 -22.45
C PHE A 708 -6.72 3.30 -23.24
N ALA A 709 -6.60 3.54 -24.54
CA ALA A 709 -7.74 3.92 -25.38
C ALA A 709 -8.86 2.87 -25.36
N GLU A 710 -8.50 1.59 -25.34
CA GLU A 710 -9.47 0.48 -25.26
C GLU A 710 -10.03 0.28 -23.85
N GLN A 711 -9.17 0.25 -22.83
CA GLN A 711 -9.56 -0.17 -21.49
C GLN A 711 -10.11 0.97 -20.63
N ASN A 712 -9.46 2.14 -20.64
CA ASN A 712 -9.80 3.27 -19.79
C ASN A 712 -9.10 4.58 -20.25
N PRO A 713 -9.62 5.29 -21.27
CA PRO A 713 -8.98 6.51 -21.77
C PRO A 713 -8.96 7.63 -20.72
N THR A 714 -9.91 7.61 -19.78
CA THR A 714 -9.98 8.55 -18.66
C THR A 714 -8.80 8.39 -17.70
N ALA A 715 -8.33 7.16 -17.43
CA ALA A 715 -7.18 6.97 -16.55
C ALA A 715 -5.90 7.59 -17.13
N GLN A 716 -5.66 7.46 -18.44
CA GLN A 716 -4.50 8.09 -19.06
C GLN A 716 -4.62 9.61 -19.09
N ALA A 717 -5.81 10.14 -19.37
CA ALA A 717 -6.06 11.58 -19.33
C ALA A 717 -5.75 12.15 -17.94
N GLN A 718 -6.23 11.52 -16.87
CA GLN A 718 -5.96 11.94 -15.48
C GLN A 718 -4.49 11.81 -15.10
N LEU A 719 -3.78 10.79 -15.60
CA LEU A 719 -2.35 10.63 -15.38
C LEU A 719 -1.56 11.79 -16.04
N ILE A 720 -1.93 12.17 -17.26
CA ILE A 720 -1.36 13.32 -17.97
C ILE A 720 -1.71 14.63 -17.26
N GLU A 721 -2.95 14.80 -16.80
CA GLU A 721 -3.35 15.97 -16.02
C GLU A 721 -2.50 16.11 -14.76
N ARG A 722 -2.17 15.00 -14.09
CA ARG A 722 -1.33 15.01 -12.90
C ARG A 722 0.11 15.45 -13.21
N MET A 723 0.66 15.03 -14.35
CA MET A 723 1.94 15.50 -14.86
C MET A 723 1.92 17.01 -15.20
N ILE A 724 0.87 17.46 -15.88
CA ILE A 724 0.67 18.88 -16.23
C ILE A 724 0.47 19.73 -14.98
N GLU A 725 -0.21 19.21 -13.96
CA GLU A 725 -0.39 19.87 -12.67
C GLU A 725 0.96 20.06 -11.94
N ALA A 726 1.87 19.07 -12.02
CA ALA A 726 3.22 19.21 -11.48
C ALA A 726 4.00 20.34 -12.19
N ILE A 727 3.81 20.51 -13.51
CA ILE A 727 4.37 21.62 -14.28
C ILE A 727 3.73 22.95 -13.87
N ARG A 728 2.41 23.01 -13.82
CA ARG A 728 1.63 24.22 -13.47
C ARG A 728 1.99 24.75 -12.07
N LYS A 729 2.21 23.84 -11.11
CA LYS A 729 2.66 24.19 -9.75
C LYS A 729 4.16 24.44 -9.63
N GLY A 730 4.92 24.28 -10.71
CA GLY A 730 6.35 24.60 -10.76
C GLY A 730 7.28 23.51 -10.20
N TYR A 731 6.76 22.34 -9.83
CA TYR A 731 7.55 21.23 -9.32
C TYR A 731 8.38 20.55 -10.42
N TRP A 732 7.87 20.55 -11.66
CA TRP A 732 8.56 19.99 -12.80
C TRP A 732 8.72 21.01 -13.93
N GLN A 733 9.96 21.37 -14.23
CA GLN A 733 10.29 22.28 -15.34
C GLN A 733 10.49 21.48 -16.63
N ALA A 734 9.38 20.99 -17.20
CA ALA A 734 9.39 20.22 -18.44
C ALA A 734 9.85 21.07 -19.65
N SER A 735 10.46 20.42 -20.65
CA SER A 735 10.83 21.07 -21.90
C SER A 735 9.59 21.57 -22.67
N GLU A 736 9.80 22.42 -23.67
CA GLU A 736 8.70 22.82 -24.57
C GLU A 736 8.11 21.60 -25.31
N GLU A 737 8.97 20.74 -25.83
CA GLU A 737 8.60 19.50 -26.52
C GLU A 737 7.76 18.56 -25.62
N THR A 738 8.19 18.34 -24.37
CA THR A 738 7.45 17.49 -23.43
C THR A 738 6.08 18.08 -23.08
N ARG A 739 5.98 19.42 -22.98
CA ARG A 739 4.69 20.08 -22.75
C ARG A 739 3.75 19.93 -23.94
N GLU A 740 4.28 20.08 -25.16
CA GLU A 740 3.52 19.86 -26.39
C GLU A 740 2.99 18.41 -26.46
N GLN A 741 3.85 17.42 -26.23
CA GLN A 741 3.50 15.99 -26.25
C GLN A 741 2.41 15.62 -25.24
N LEU A 742 2.50 16.12 -24.00
CA LEU A 742 1.48 15.90 -22.98
C LEU A 742 0.12 16.47 -23.40
N VAL A 743 0.14 17.71 -23.91
CA VAL A 743 -1.06 18.44 -24.31
C VAL A 743 -1.73 17.79 -25.53
N GLU A 744 -0.96 17.41 -26.54
CA GLU A 744 -1.46 16.71 -27.73
C GLU A 744 -2.11 15.38 -27.37
N ARG A 745 -1.46 14.57 -26.53
CA ARG A 745 -2.01 13.28 -26.12
C ARG A 745 -3.29 13.44 -25.29
N TRP A 746 -3.31 14.38 -24.35
CA TRP A 746 -4.52 14.68 -23.58
C TRP A 746 -5.67 15.13 -24.49
N GLN A 747 -5.39 15.99 -25.48
CA GLN A 747 -6.40 16.46 -26.44
C GLN A 747 -6.98 15.31 -27.25
N ALA A 748 -6.16 14.36 -27.71
CA ALA A 748 -6.63 13.17 -28.43
C ALA A 748 -7.56 12.31 -27.54
N LEU A 749 -7.16 12.04 -26.29
CA LEU A 749 -7.97 11.25 -25.34
C LEU A 749 -9.34 11.90 -25.06
N VAL A 750 -9.38 13.21 -24.84
CA VAL A 750 -10.61 13.93 -24.52
C VAL A 750 -11.51 14.12 -25.73
N ASN A 751 -10.96 14.58 -26.86
CA ASN A 751 -11.79 14.96 -28.01
C ASN A 751 -12.17 13.78 -28.89
N GLU A 752 -11.31 12.77 -29.02
CA GLU A 752 -11.54 11.63 -29.91
C GLU A 752 -12.17 10.45 -29.16
N LEU A 753 -11.83 10.25 -27.89
CA LEU A 753 -12.24 9.09 -27.10
C LEU A 753 -13.21 9.42 -25.95
N GLY A 754 -13.58 10.69 -25.78
CA GLY A 754 -14.57 11.12 -24.78
C GLY A 754 -14.12 10.89 -23.33
N ALA A 755 -12.81 10.91 -23.07
CA ALA A 755 -12.27 10.87 -21.72
C ALA A 755 -12.77 12.06 -20.88
N ASP A 756 -12.85 11.86 -19.55
CA ASP A 756 -13.09 12.99 -18.65
C ASP A 756 -12.00 14.06 -18.83
N LYS A 757 -12.42 15.32 -18.85
CA LYS A 757 -11.55 16.49 -19.01
C LYS A 757 -10.84 16.86 -17.71
N GLY A 758 -11.29 16.31 -16.59
CA GLY A 758 -10.72 16.60 -15.29
C GLY A 758 -11.02 18.01 -14.79
N ALA A 759 -10.08 18.58 -14.04
CA ALA A 759 -10.32 19.81 -13.29
C ALA A 759 -10.20 21.09 -14.14
N ASP A 760 -11.20 21.97 -14.07
CA ASP A 760 -11.29 23.23 -14.86
C ASP A 760 -9.98 24.04 -14.88
N LYS A 761 -9.33 24.23 -13.73
CA LYS A 761 -8.08 25.02 -13.62
C LYS A 761 -6.91 24.39 -14.40
N THR A 762 -6.87 23.07 -14.48
CA THR A 762 -5.86 22.34 -15.25
C THR A 762 -6.20 22.41 -16.74
N VAL A 763 -7.47 22.26 -17.11
CA VAL A 763 -7.96 22.44 -18.48
C VAL A 763 -7.64 23.84 -19.02
N GLU A 764 -7.92 24.89 -18.24
CA GLU A 764 -7.59 26.28 -18.61
C GLU A 764 -6.08 26.46 -18.88
N TYR A 765 -5.22 25.80 -18.09
CA TYR A 765 -3.78 25.82 -18.31
C TYR A 765 -3.38 25.09 -19.60
N ILE A 766 -3.98 23.92 -19.87
CA ILE A 766 -3.78 23.16 -21.11
C ILE A 766 -4.19 24.00 -22.33
N GLU A 767 -5.35 24.64 -22.29
CA GLU A 767 -5.85 25.50 -23.36
C GLU A 767 -4.94 26.70 -23.63
N GLN A 768 -4.34 27.28 -22.58
CA GLN A 768 -3.34 28.35 -22.73
C GLN A 768 -2.05 27.86 -23.39
N GLN A 769 -1.59 26.65 -23.07
CA GLN A 769 -0.42 26.04 -23.72
C GLN A 769 -0.70 25.75 -25.21
N LEU A 770 -1.88 25.19 -25.53
CA LEU A 770 -2.33 24.93 -26.91
C LEU A 770 -2.27 26.18 -27.78
N ALA A 771 -2.77 27.31 -27.27
CA ALA A 771 -2.73 28.59 -27.96
C ALA A 771 -1.29 29.08 -28.21
N GLY A 772 -0.36 28.76 -27.30
CA GLY A 772 1.06 29.07 -27.44
C GLY A 772 1.78 28.23 -28.50
N PHE A 773 1.36 26.97 -28.70
CA PHE A 773 1.93 26.05 -29.70
C PHE A 773 1.32 26.18 -31.09
N GLY A 774 0.28 27.03 -31.26
CA GLY A 774 -0.41 27.17 -32.54
C GLY A 774 -1.28 25.95 -32.91
N LEU A 775 -1.58 25.10 -31.93
CA LEU A 775 -2.54 24.00 -32.06
C LEU A 775 -3.96 24.58 -32.00
N ASN A 776 -4.72 24.42 -33.09
CA ASN A 776 -6.07 24.97 -33.18
C ASN A 776 -7.03 24.19 -32.25
N ILE A 777 -7.74 24.94 -31.41
CA ILE A 777 -9.00 24.47 -30.83
C ILE A 777 -10.00 24.44 -32.00
N ALA A 778 -10.25 23.26 -32.56
CA ALA A 778 -11.49 23.09 -33.31
C ALA A 778 -12.63 23.40 -32.32
N PRO A 779 -13.51 24.38 -32.58
CA PRO A 779 -14.64 24.61 -31.72
C PRO A 779 -15.41 23.28 -31.67
N ALA A 780 -15.59 22.71 -30.48
CA ALA A 780 -16.66 21.74 -30.30
C ALA A 780 -17.93 22.45 -30.76
N ASP A 781 -18.57 21.93 -31.82
CA ASP A 781 -19.71 22.56 -32.45
C ASP A 781 -20.69 23.06 -31.39
N ALA A 782 -20.92 24.38 -31.40
CA ALA A 782 -21.92 25.05 -30.57
C ALA A 782 -23.34 24.74 -31.09
N GLN A 783 -23.66 23.46 -31.25
CA GLN A 783 -24.99 22.90 -31.50
C GLN A 783 -25.25 21.70 -30.58
N ALA A 784 -25.18 21.92 -29.27
CA ALA A 784 -25.81 21.03 -28.29
C ALA A 784 -26.19 21.77 -27.00
N ASN A 785 -26.92 22.89 -27.12
CA ASN A 785 -27.55 23.56 -25.98
C ASN A 785 -29.06 23.75 -26.17
N ASN A 786 -29.70 22.81 -26.87
CA ASN A 786 -31.15 22.63 -26.90
C ASN A 786 -31.52 21.19 -27.31
N ALA A 787 -31.03 20.20 -26.56
CA ALA A 787 -31.59 18.85 -26.60
C ALA A 787 -32.26 18.60 -25.25
N GLN A 788 -33.56 18.32 -25.32
CA GLN A 788 -34.29 17.70 -24.23
C GLN A 788 -33.48 16.50 -23.72
N SER A 789 -33.58 16.25 -22.42
CA SER A 789 -33.07 15.08 -21.73
C SER A 789 -33.44 13.79 -22.48
N GLU A 790 -32.56 13.33 -23.37
CA GLU A 790 -32.60 11.97 -23.89
C GLU A 790 -31.79 11.08 -22.95
N GLN A 791 -32.40 9.97 -22.57
CA GLN A 791 -31.80 8.94 -21.74
C GLN A 791 -30.45 8.52 -22.33
N VAL A 792 -29.39 8.66 -21.54
CA VAL A 792 -28.12 7.97 -21.77
C VAL A 792 -28.41 6.48 -21.60
N SER A 793 -28.68 5.81 -22.71
CA SER A 793 -28.54 4.36 -22.81
C SER A 793 -27.04 4.08 -22.67
N GLY A 794 -26.63 3.58 -21.51
CA GLY A 794 -25.33 2.92 -21.39
C GLY A 794 -25.18 1.86 -22.48
N GLN A 795 -23.94 1.59 -22.90
CA GLN A 795 -23.66 0.50 -23.84
C GLN A 795 -24.32 -0.78 -23.34
N VAL A 796 -25.38 -1.19 -24.03
CA VAL A 796 -25.88 -2.56 -23.92
C VAL A 796 -24.76 -3.43 -24.45
N LEU A 797 -24.21 -4.29 -23.60
CA LEU A 797 -23.35 -5.39 -24.04
C LEU A 797 -24.10 -6.16 -25.13
N GLN A 798 -23.76 -5.91 -26.39
CA GLN A 798 -24.13 -6.83 -27.45
C GLN A 798 -23.27 -8.06 -27.24
N ALA A 799 -23.92 -9.21 -27.03
CA ALA A 799 -23.23 -10.48 -27.07
C ALA A 799 -22.44 -10.54 -28.38
N GLN A 800 -21.11 -10.58 -28.27
CA GLN A 800 -20.25 -10.88 -29.40
C GLN A 800 -20.75 -12.19 -29.99
N ALA A 801 -21.21 -12.16 -31.24
CA ALA A 801 -21.44 -13.38 -31.98
C ALA A 801 -20.08 -14.09 -32.04
N LYS A 802 -19.96 -15.19 -31.28
CA LYS A 802 -18.84 -16.12 -31.42
C LYS A 802 -18.70 -16.42 -32.92
N PRO A 803 -17.48 -16.44 -33.48
CA PRO A 803 -17.29 -16.96 -34.82
C PRO A 803 -17.95 -18.35 -34.85
N GLU A 804 -18.73 -18.64 -35.89
CA GLU A 804 -19.33 -19.96 -36.12
C GLU A 804 -18.20 -21.00 -36.15
N GLN A 805 -17.86 -21.52 -34.97
CA GLN A 805 -17.20 -22.79 -34.84
C GLN A 805 -18.23 -23.81 -35.29
N GLN A 806 -17.96 -24.42 -36.44
CA GLN A 806 -18.65 -25.61 -36.88
C GLN A 806 -18.56 -26.65 -35.76
N GLN A 807 -19.64 -26.73 -34.98
CA GLN A 807 -19.67 -27.46 -33.73
C GLN A 807 -19.98 -28.92 -34.06
N ASP A 808 -18.95 -29.71 -34.40
CA ASP A 808 -19.03 -31.16 -34.31
C ASP A 808 -19.16 -31.52 -32.83
N SER A 809 -20.40 -31.52 -32.34
CA SER A 809 -20.70 -31.80 -30.95
C SER A 809 -20.52 -33.31 -30.69
N PRO A 810 -19.63 -33.73 -29.77
CA PRO A 810 -19.51 -35.14 -29.38
C PRO A 810 -20.66 -35.59 -28.45
N LEU A 811 -21.66 -34.73 -28.19
CA LEU A 811 -22.81 -35.03 -27.34
C LEU A 811 -23.52 -36.37 -27.64
N PRO A 812 -23.81 -36.76 -28.89
CA PRO A 812 -24.46 -38.03 -29.14
C PRO A 812 -23.57 -39.21 -28.75
N TRP A 813 -22.25 -39.10 -28.92
CA TRP A 813 -21.30 -40.13 -28.51
C TRP A 813 -21.11 -40.21 -27.00
N ILE A 814 -21.10 -39.06 -26.31
CA ILE A 814 -21.02 -39.01 -24.85
C ILE A 814 -22.31 -39.59 -24.22
N VAL A 815 -23.48 -39.29 -24.78
CA VAL A 815 -24.75 -39.87 -24.33
C VAL A 815 -24.77 -41.38 -24.58
N VAL A 816 -24.30 -41.85 -25.74
CA VAL A 816 -24.18 -43.28 -26.03
C VAL A 816 -23.19 -43.97 -25.10
N LEU A 817 -22.06 -43.33 -24.76
CA LEU A 817 -21.05 -43.85 -23.83
C LEU A 817 -21.60 -43.94 -22.41
N LEU A 818 -22.32 -42.92 -21.94
CA LEU A 818 -22.98 -42.93 -20.62
C LEU A 818 -24.08 -44.01 -20.56
N PHE A 819 -24.86 -44.18 -21.63
CA PHE A 819 -25.89 -45.22 -21.68
C PHE A 819 -25.30 -46.63 -21.72
N THR A 820 -24.17 -46.82 -22.42
CA THR A 820 -23.46 -48.11 -22.44
C THR A 820 -22.79 -48.43 -21.11
N LEU A 821 -22.21 -47.45 -20.42
CA LEU A 821 -21.67 -47.63 -19.06
C LEU A 821 -22.78 -47.96 -18.04
N LEU A 822 -23.94 -47.31 -18.12
CA LEU A 822 -25.11 -47.63 -17.29
C LEU A 822 -25.63 -49.05 -17.55
N MET A 823 -25.75 -49.45 -18.82
CA MET A 823 -26.16 -50.81 -19.21
C MET A 823 -25.14 -51.86 -18.74
N ALA A 824 -23.84 -51.60 -18.91
CA ALA A 824 -22.79 -52.50 -18.43
C ALA A 824 -22.82 -52.65 -16.91
N GLY A 825 -23.03 -51.55 -16.17
CA GLY A 825 -23.21 -51.55 -14.72
C GLY A 825 -24.46 -52.33 -14.27
N ALA A 826 -25.58 -52.19 -14.98
CA ALA A 826 -26.80 -52.94 -14.71
C ALA A 826 -26.63 -54.45 -14.98
N ILE A 827 -25.96 -54.81 -16.08
CA ILE A 827 -25.64 -56.21 -16.40
C ILE A 827 -24.68 -56.79 -15.35
N HIS A 828 -23.66 -56.04 -14.92
CA HIS A 828 -22.73 -56.49 -13.89
C HIS A 828 -23.44 -56.72 -12.54
N ARG A 829 -24.31 -55.79 -12.13
CA ARG A 829 -25.17 -55.95 -10.94
C ARG A 829 -26.11 -57.16 -11.05
N PHE A 830 -26.69 -57.40 -12.22
CA PHE A 830 -27.54 -58.56 -12.46
C PHE A 830 -26.76 -59.88 -12.37
N TYR A 831 -25.54 -59.94 -12.90
CA TYR A 831 -24.65 -61.09 -12.76
C TYR A 831 -24.22 -61.32 -11.31
N GLN A 832 -23.88 -60.28 -10.56
CA GLN A 832 -23.58 -60.39 -9.13
C GLN A 832 -24.80 -60.89 -8.34
N PHE A 833 -26.00 -60.40 -8.67
CA PHE A 833 -27.24 -60.87 -8.04
C PHE A 833 -27.54 -62.34 -8.36
N GLN A 834 -27.30 -62.79 -9.60
CA GLN A 834 -27.41 -64.20 -9.99
C GLN A 834 -26.38 -65.08 -9.26
N GLN A 835 -25.12 -64.66 -9.17
CA GLN A 835 -24.08 -65.37 -8.42
C GLN A 835 -24.38 -65.44 -6.91
N TRP A 836 -24.98 -64.39 -6.36
CA TRP A 836 -25.41 -64.38 -4.97
C TRP A 836 -26.56 -65.38 -4.73
N ASN A 837 -27.56 -65.42 -5.62
CA ASN A 837 -28.65 -66.40 -5.53
C ASN A 837 -28.22 -67.84 -5.81
N SER A 838 -27.20 -68.07 -6.66
CA SER A 838 -26.68 -69.43 -6.90
C SER A 838 -25.86 -69.97 -5.74
N ASN A 839 -25.21 -69.10 -4.95
CA ASN A 839 -24.44 -69.48 -3.77
C ASN A 839 -25.29 -69.59 -2.49
N ALA A 840 -26.57 -69.19 -2.53
CA ALA A 840 -27.49 -69.26 -1.41
C ALA A 840 -28.17 -70.64 -1.23
N TYR A 841 -27.84 -71.63 -2.08
CA TYR A 841 -28.41 -72.99 -2.03
C TYR A 841 -27.39 -74.09 -1.68
N ASP A 842 -26.17 -73.74 -1.28
CA ASP A 842 -25.14 -74.72 -0.85
C ASP A 842 -24.48 -74.36 0.50
N ARG A 843 -25.27 -73.75 1.41
CA ARG A 843 -24.98 -73.68 2.86
C ARG A 843 -26.23 -73.81 3.70
#